data_AF-A0A928ARX6-F1
#
_entry.id   AF-A0A928ARX6-F1
#
_cell.length_a   1.000
_cell.length_b   1.000
_cell.length_c   1.000
_cell.angle_alpha   90.00
_cell.angle_beta   90.00
_cell.angle_gamma   90.00
#
_symmetry.space_group_name_H-M   'P 1'
#
loop_
_entity.id
_entity.type
_entity.pdbx_description
1 polymer ?
#
loop_
_entity_poly.entity_id
_entity_poly.type
_entity_poly.pdbx_seq_one_letter_code
_entity_poly.pdbx_strand_id
1 'polypeptide(L)'
;MKQLVALLGTVILLTMGGCSSNESELVEPIIPEITLSKDSFIIGKKGATASVNVTVTTTDGKWKFTVSNSGKDWCSASRAANSNTLKITIAANNDDKARESTISIMAESDNSLRKSIKIKQAGADDGIIIETTTYEIGSKDQTLSIPFYANVDFEVEIEDGADWIEYVPRKSGADDDEPLQFKVENNPDKEPREVSVTITSEEPKESVTIKIKQKGKDSVANADAIPDDEQVKIYQITSPSSIYGGSGILKNAYDGDLDTWVGATGDLPVEFVCKFRDAARIDYVDIYPGQGEGIWGEVDVYGTVEGGEKELIGSYDFGFSKDRQRLNFTLIKPKEVVFVVRTAANSAGIKAAMHEIIFYRKGASDFNELDYFTDYSCAELRDDVTEEKIDAIENDFFRDLAKYIYSGEYDTKYRAAYYKPYPHPDIDAKKFRTSGYTLLDNVTGMYMEAGEHIVFVDETYDIPISICVVDYMRANEGDIYLLFKGLNKLNIKNKGLVYVRYHTEDPKAKPIRVNFPTALVNGYYDIIEDPDADVRTMLSNAPSELFDMRGERAIYTFPVVEYQQYCGNTKKAFDIMQQADSIIFLQEQFQGHHKYNTGGHRNRMLYAACIEKAFMFASGYHTGYSIHPMHGGAAMRTMLIPEELRWNAWGPYHEVGHKNQIPGFNWAGMGEVSNNICAMYCVMKFRGWQQSDYIFTEGNERIKDENGNVIRTHNDRYEAAWAELAGYGEKPYIYSLYTDPFYKLVPLWQLYLYNTKVMGREDFYPDLYHIMRTSNDIPEDHGARQLNFVKVCCDVAKEDLTEFFEKWGFFVICDEVIDDYGDKRLIVTEEMVKAVKEHASQYPKPTKKNIWFISNYNMQKFIDGDGSNVTGYETPRL
;
A
#
# COMPACT_ATOMS: atom_id res chain seq x y z
N MET A 1 -19.47 38.42 -16.84
CA MET A 1 -18.20 39.06 -16.41
C MET A 1 -18.53 40.38 -15.71
N LYS A 2 -18.02 40.58 -14.48
CA LYS A 2 -18.37 41.59 -13.45
C LYS A 2 -19.52 41.24 -12.51
N GLN A 3 -19.20 40.53 -11.43
CA GLN A 3 -19.36 40.96 -10.04
C GLN A 3 -19.13 39.77 -9.10
N LEU A 4 -17.88 39.55 -8.67
CA LEU A 4 -17.55 38.81 -7.45
C LEU A 4 -16.08 39.09 -7.07
N VAL A 5 -15.84 40.28 -6.53
CA VAL A 5 -14.62 40.65 -5.81
C VAL A 5 -15.07 41.44 -4.59
N ALA A 6 -15.09 40.80 -3.43
CA ALA A 6 -14.95 41.38 -2.09
C ALA A 6 -15.40 40.37 -1.03
N LEU A 7 -14.48 39.58 -0.49
CA LEU A 7 -14.32 39.37 0.97
C LEU A 7 -13.11 38.44 1.21
N LEU A 8 -11.91 38.99 1.18
CA LEU A 8 -10.71 38.34 1.70
C LEU A 8 -9.84 39.47 2.25
N GLY A 9 -9.89 39.63 3.57
CA GLY A 9 -9.14 40.66 4.26
C GLY A 9 -9.60 40.80 5.69
N THR A 10 -8.89 40.13 6.61
CA THR A 10 -8.31 40.69 7.86
C THR A 10 -8.31 39.62 8.95
N VAL A 11 -7.20 38.90 9.12
CA VAL A 11 -6.86 38.29 10.41
C VAL A 11 -5.34 38.32 10.56
N ILE A 12 -4.80 39.32 11.28
CA ILE A 12 -3.53 39.20 12.00
C ILE A 12 -3.55 40.12 13.27
N LEU A 13 -3.30 39.46 14.42
CA LEU A 13 -2.73 39.90 15.72
C LEU A 13 -3.53 40.79 16.71
N LEU A 14 -3.84 40.21 17.90
CA LEU A 14 -3.35 40.65 19.22
C LEU A 14 -3.62 39.60 20.32
N THR A 15 -2.72 39.57 21.31
CA THR A 15 -2.38 38.46 22.22
C THR A 15 -2.94 38.55 23.66
N MET A 16 -2.96 37.39 24.33
CA MET A 16 -2.86 37.10 25.78
C MET A 16 -4.07 37.28 26.73
N GLY A 17 -4.44 36.16 27.38
CA GLY A 17 -5.12 36.15 28.69
C GLY A 17 -5.78 34.81 29.09
N GLY A 18 -5.14 34.04 30.00
CA GLY A 18 -5.81 33.27 31.07
C GLY A 18 -6.38 31.87 30.78
N CYS A 19 -5.86 30.88 31.52
CA CYS A 19 -6.38 29.50 31.62
C CYS A 19 -7.86 29.41 32.06
N SER A 20 -8.65 28.57 31.37
CA SER A 20 -9.40 27.46 31.98
C SER A 20 -10.02 26.58 30.88
N SER A 21 -9.85 25.26 31.03
CA SER A 21 -10.46 24.15 30.30
C SER A 21 -11.75 24.45 29.53
N ASN A 22 -11.69 24.27 28.21
CA ASN A 22 -12.59 23.43 27.40
C ASN A 22 -12.18 23.63 25.93
N GLU A 23 -11.51 22.64 25.35
CA GLU A 23 -11.36 22.57 23.89
C GLU A 23 -12.76 22.38 23.31
N SER A 24 -13.34 23.46 22.79
CA SER A 24 -14.47 23.37 21.89
C SER A 24 -13.91 22.88 20.55
N GLU A 25 -14.10 21.59 20.27
CA GLU A 25 -13.94 21.00 18.94
C GLU A 25 -14.63 21.90 17.90
N LEU A 26 -13.88 22.31 16.88
CA LEU A 26 -14.47 22.87 15.67
C LEU A 26 -15.18 21.72 14.94
N VAL A 27 -16.46 21.52 15.23
CA VAL A 27 -17.31 20.56 14.51
C VAL A 27 -17.54 21.11 13.11
N GLU A 28 -16.99 20.46 12.09
CA GLU A 28 -17.28 20.78 10.70
C GLU A 28 -18.80 20.66 10.42
N PRO A 29 -19.38 21.52 9.57
CA PRO A 29 -20.80 21.45 9.26
C PRO A 29 -21.13 20.12 8.57
N ILE A 30 -21.86 19.24 9.26
CA ILE A 30 -22.40 18.00 8.70
C ILE A 30 -23.27 18.38 7.50
N ILE A 31 -22.85 18.01 6.28
CA ILE A 31 -23.67 18.14 5.07
C ILE A 31 -24.73 17.04 5.10
N PRO A 32 -26.04 17.36 5.14
CA PRO A 32 -27.08 16.36 5.22
C PRO A 32 -27.16 15.48 3.96
N GLU A 33 -26.92 14.16 4.06
CA GLU A 33 -26.99 13.23 2.92
C GLU A 33 -27.61 11.86 3.27
N ILE A 34 -28.21 11.18 2.28
CA ILE A 34 -28.58 9.76 2.33
C ILE A 34 -27.90 9.02 1.16
N THR A 35 -27.17 7.94 1.46
CA THR A 35 -26.60 7.03 0.45
C THR A 35 -27.13 5.60 0.60
N LEU A 36 -27.28 4.90 -0.52
CA LEU A 36 -27.83 3.55 -0.63
C LEU A 36 -26.82 2.63 -1.30
N SER A 37 -26.57 1.43 -0.77
CA SER A 37 -25.66 0.46 -1.40
C SER A 37 -26.16 -0.05 -2.76
N LYS A 38 -27.47 0.02 -2.97
CA LYS A 38 -28.18 -0.28 -4.21
C LYS A 38 -29.52 0.43 -4.18
N ASP A 39 -29.92 1.05 -5.28
CA ASP A 39 -31.12 1.88 -5.39
C ASP A 39 -32.16 1.33 -6.38
N SER A 40 -31.89 0.17 -7.00
CA SER A 40 -32.85 -0.54 -7.84
C SER A 40 -32.74 -2.07 -7.71
N PHE A 41 -33.83 -2.80 -7.92
CA PHE A 41 -33.85 -4.26 -7.94
C PHE A 41 -34.83 -4.78 -8.99
N ILE A 42 -34.37 -5.72 -9.80
CA ILE A 42 -35.22 -6.59 -10.62
C ILE A 42 -35.38 -7.90 -9.85
N ILE A 43 -36.62 -8.28 -9.54
CA ILE A 43 -36.94 -9.48 -8.77
C ILE A 43 -37.84 -10.38 -9.60
N GLY A 44 -37.54 -11.69 -9.64
CA GLY A 44 -38.40 -12.65 -10.32
C GLY A 44 -39.76 -12.86 -9.66
N LYS A 45 -40.68 -13.49 -10.40
CA LYS A 45 -42.06 -13.72 -9.94
C LYS A 45 -42.17 -14.51 -8.63
N LYS A 46 -41.18 -15.35 -8.31
CA LYS A 46 -41.17 -16.15 -7.06
C LYS A 46 -40.97 -15.30 -5.79
N GLY A 47 -40.58 -14.03 -5.96
CA GLY A 47 -40.22 -13.16 -4.84
C GLY A 47 -38.80 -13.45 -4.34
N ALA A 48 -38.27 -12.54 -3.54
CA ALA A 48 -36.92 -12.64 -3.00
C ALA A 48 -36.78 -11.79 -1.74
N THR A 49 -35.67 -12.01 -1.03
CA THR A 49 -35.20 -11.09 -0.01
C THR A 49 -33.99 -10.35 -0.54
N ALA A 50 -34.01 -9.03 -0.45
CA ALA A 50 -32.90 -8.16 -0.77
C ALA A 50 -32.45 -7.38 0.46
N SER A 51 -31.22 -6.87 0.45
CA SER A 51 -30.70 -6.01 1.52
C SER A 51 -30.05 -4.78 0.92
N VAL A 52 -30.34 -3.62 1.50
CA VAL A 52 -29.73 -2.32 1.15
C VAL A 52 -29.14 -1.70 2.40
N ASN A 53 -27.87 -1.36 2.38
CA ASN A 53 -27.28 -0.55 3.43
C ASN A 53 -27.65 0.91 3.19
N VAL A 54 -28.20 1.56 4.21
CA VAL A 54 -28.64 2.96 4.21
C VAL A 54 -27.73 3.75 5.13
N THR A 55 -26.97 4.69 4.57
CA THR A 55 -26.19 5.63 5.38
C THR A 55 -26.89 6.98 5.36
N VAL A 56 -27.12 7.56 6.54
CA VAL A 56 -27.72 8.89 6.68
C VAL A 56 -26.78 9.76 7.49
N THR A 57 -26.24 10.78 6.83
CA THR A 57 -25.33 11.76 7.40
C THR A 57 -26.18 12.96 7.77
N THR A 58 -26.71 13.01 9.01
CA THR A 58 -27.47 14.13 9.57
C THR A 58 -27.06 14.34 11.02
N THR A 59 -27.52 15.43 11.65
CA THR A 59 -27.21 15.73 13.06
C THR A 59 -27.64 14.65 14.05
N ASP A 60 -28.61 13.79 13.70
CA ASP A 60 -29.05 12.67 14.52
C ASP A 60 -28.73 11.28 13.93
N GLY A 61 -28.27 11.21 12.66
CA GLY A 61 -28.03 9.97 11.92
C GLY A 61 -29.25 9.05 11.80
N LYS A 62 -30.45 9.56 12.13
CA LYS A 62 -31.67 8.77 12.16
C LYS A 62 -32.39 8.89 10.83
N TRP A 63 -32.96 7.77 10.42
CA TRP A 63 -33.74 7.69 9.20
C TRP A 63 -34.94 6.81 9.40
N LYS A 64 -35.93 7.02 8.54
CA LYS A 64 -37.12 6.20 8.42
C LYS A 64 -37.33 5.84 6.97
N PHE A 65 -38.16 4.84 6.74
CA PHE A 65 -38.51 4.40 5.40
C PHE A 65 -40.01 4.24 5.27
N THR A 66 -40.51 4.44 4.05
CA THR A 66 -41.89 4.21 3.70
C THR A 66 -41.94 3.44 2.40
N VAL A 67 -42.61 2.28 2.41
CA VAL A 67 -42.96 1.56 1.17
C VAL A 67 -44.14 2.28 0.52
N SER A 68 -44.05 2.53 -0.79
CA SER A 68 -45.12 3.17 -1.56
C SER A 68 -46.44 2.39 -1.41
N ASN A 69 -47.58 3.09 -1.54
CA ASN A 69 -48.89 2.43 -1.49
C ASN A 69 -49.03 1.30 -2.52
N SER A 70 -48.37 1.42 -3.69
CA SER A 70 -48.37 0.39 -4.73
C SER A 70 -47.70 -0.93 -4.30
N GLY A 71 -46.84 -0.90 -3.28
CA GLY A 71 -46.10 -2.06 -2.77
C GLY A 71 -46.61 -2.63 -1.46
N LYS A 72 -47.58 -2.00 -0.78
CA LYS A 72 -47.90 -2.31 0.63
C LYS A 72 -48.27 -3.77 0.91
N ASP A 73 -48.88 -4.44 -0.06
CA ASP A 73 -49.40 -5.80 0.11
C ASP A 73 -48.37 -6.89 -0.26
N TRP A 74 -47.27 -6.53 -0.93
CA TRP A 74 -46.33 -7.51 -1.49
C TRP A 74 -44.84 -7.16 -1.32
N CYS A 75 -44.51 -5.91 -1.02
CA CYS A 75 -43.18 -5.46 -0.67
C CYS A 75 -43.19 -4.96 0.77
N SER A 76 -42.38 -5.58 1.61
CA SER A 76 -42.17 -5.15 2.98
C SER A 76 -40.71 -4.81 3.20
N ALA A 77 -40.45 -3.86 4.08
CA ALA A 77 -39.10 -3.49 4.45
C ALA A 77 -39.00 -3.43 5.97
N SER A 78 -37.86 -3.86 6.49
CA SER A 78 -37.58 -3.89 7.93
C SER A 78 -36.12 -3.55 8.15
N ARG A 79 -35.82 -2.86 9.24
CA ARG A 79 -34.43 -2.63 9.63
C ARG A 79 -33.90 -3.91 10.28
N ALA A 80 -32.77 -4.43 9.82
CA ALA A 80 -32.10 -5.55 10.49
C ALA A 80 -31.54 -5.08 11.85
N ALA A 81 -31.64 -5.92 12.87
CA ALA A 81 -31.32 -5.56 14.25
C ALA A 81 -29.88 -5.01 14.36
N ASN A 82 -29.71 -3.87 15.06
CA ASN A 82 -28.42 -3.20 15.29
C ASN A 82 -27.61 -2.89 14.03
N SER A 83 -28.27 -2.64 12.89
CA SER A 83 -27.60 -2.31 11.63
C SER A 83 -28.29 -1.16 10.88
N ASN A 84 -27.54 -0.53 9.98
CA ASN A 84 -28.04 0.41 8.97
C ASN A 84 -28.58 -0.31 7.72
N THR A 85 -28.83 -1.61 7.81
CA THR A 85 -29.32 -2.43 6.70
C THR A 85 -30.85 -2.47 6.69
N LEU A 86 -31.41 -2.06 5.56
CA LEU A 86 -32.80 -2.28 5.21
C LEU A 86 -32.95 -3.65 4.54
N LYS A 87 -33.57 -4.59 5.24
CA LYS A 87 -34.00 -5.86 4.69
C LYS A 87 -35.34 -5.66 3.97
N ILE A 88 -35.35 -5.95 2.68
CA ILE A 88 -36.52 -5.85 1.82
C ILE A 88 -36.99 -7.27 1.52
N THR A 89 -38.24 -7.57 1.82
CA THR A 89 -38.87 -8.85 1.50
C THR A 89 -39.95 -8.60 0.45
N ILE A 90 -39.76 -9.20 -0.71
CA ILE A 90 -40.66 -9.14 -1.85
C ILE A 90 -41.39 -10.48 -1.94
N ALA A 91 -42.70 -10.48 -1.74
CA ALA A 91 -43.56 -11.64 -1.88
C ALA A 91 -43.68 -12.05 -3.35
N ALA A 92 -44.04 -13.31 -3.62
CA ALA A 92 -44.29 -13.77 -4.98
C ALA A 92 -45.34 -12.91 -5.69
N ASN A 93 -45.11 -12.62 -6.97
CA ASN A 93 -46.10 -12.02 -7.86
C ASN A 93 -46.85 -13.12 -8.58
N ASN A 94 -48.14 -13.25 -8.28
CA ASN A 94 -49.03 -14.21 -8.94
C ASN A 94 -49.90 -13.55 -10.01
N ASP A 95 -49.73 -12.24 -10.23
CA ASP A 95 -50.43 -11.50 -11.27
C ASP A 95 -49.68 -11.62 -12.60
N ASP A 96 -50.42 -11.47 -13.69
CA ASP A 96 -49.88 -11.55 -15.05
C ASP A 96 -48.88 -10.41 -15.35
N LYS A 97 -49.10 -9.21 -14.83
CA LYS A 97 -48.27 -8.04 -15.16
C LYS A 97 -47.14 -7.78 -14.15
N ALA A 98 -46.04 -7.22 -14.65
CA ALA A 98 -45.04 -6.56 -13.83
C ALA A 98 -45.69 -5.62 -12.80
N ARG A 99 -45.09 -5.56 -11.61
CA ARG A 99 -45.47 -4.58 -10.60
C ARG A 99 -44.24 -3.85 -10.06
N GLU A 100 -44.44 -2.58 -9.79
CA GLU A 100 -43.38 -1.70 -9.32
C GLU A 100 -43.75 -1.06 -7.98
N SER A 101 -42.77 -0.99 -7.10
CA SER A 101 -42.86 -0.26 -5.85
C SER A 101 -41.60 0.58 -5.65
N THR A 102 -41.72 1.56 -4.78
CA THR A 102 -40.60 2.38 -4.37
C THR A 102 -40.56 2.42 -2.85
N ILE A 103 -39.38 2.22 -2.29
CA ILE A 103 -39.13 2.46 -0.87
C ILE A 103 -38.44 3.81 -0.75
N SER A 104 -39.13 4.77 -0.14
CA SER A 104 -38.55 6.08 0.15
C SER A 104 -37.84 6.04 1.49
N ILE A 105 -36.55 6.36 1.49
CA ILE A 105 -35.72 6.57 2.67
C ILE A 105 -35.67 8.07 2.95
N MET A 106 -35.94 8.47 4.18
CA MET A 106 -35.94 9.86 4.62
C MET A 106 -35.14 10.00 5.92
N ALA A 107 -34.37 11.08 6.05
CA ALA A 107 -33.81 11.44 7.35
C ALA A 107 -34.95 11.83 8.31
N GLU A 108 -34.85 11.46 9.58
CA GLU A 108 -35.86 11.84 10.58
C GLU A 108 -35.77 13.32 10.94
N SER A 109 -34.56 13.87 10.95
CA SER A 109 -34.29 15.29 11.18
C SER A 109 -34.78 16.20 10.05
N ASP A 110 -34.86 15.69 8.81
CA ASP A 110 -35.32 16.44 7.64
C ASP A 110 -35.97 15.52 6.60
N ASN A 111 -37.31 15.54 6.52
CA ASN A 111 -38.07 14.74 5.56
C ASN A 111 -37.90 15.20 4.09
N SER A 112 -37.29 16.37 3.84
CA SER A 112 -36.98 16.84 2.49
C SER A 112 -35.77 16.11 1.89
N LEU A 113 -34.85 15.64 2.74
CA LEU A 113 -33.74 14.78 2.39
C LEU A 113 -34.23 13.35 2.20
N ARG A 114 -34.32 12.90 0.95
CA ARG A 114 -34.85 11.58 0.59
C ARG A 114 -34.14 10.93 -0.58
N LYS A 115 -34.04 9.60 -0.52
CA LYS A 115 -33.65 8.73 -1.64
C LYS A 115 -34.68 7.63 -1.82
N SER A 116 -34.72 7.06 -3.01
CA SER A 116 -35.70 6.03 -3.39
C SER A 116 -34.99 4.75 -3.82
N ILE A 117 -35.43 3.61 -3.29
CA ILE A 117 -35.09 2.30 -3.83
C ILE A 117 -36.24 1.88 -4.75
N LYS A 118 -35.98 1.68 -6.03
CA LYS A 118 -36.94 1.16 -7.01
C LYS A 118 -36.95 -0.36 -6.96
N ILE A 119 -38.14 -0.95 -6.94
CA ILE A 119 -38.31 -2.40 -6.98
C ILE A 119 -39.22 -2.67 -8.16
N LYS A 120 -38.69 -3.40 -9.14
CA LYS A 120 -39.45 -3.94 -10.24
C LYS A 120 -39.51 -5.44 -10.07
N GLN A 121 -40.72 -5.96 -9.90
CA GLN A 121 -40.95 -7.39 -9.79
C GLN A 121 -41.70 -7.88 -11.01
N ALA A 122 -41.19 -8.96 -11.61
CA ALA A 122 -41.81 -9.57 -12.76
C ALA A 122 -43.19 -10.18 -12.44
N GLY A 123 -44.12 -10.09 -13.38
CA GLY A 123 -45.38 -10.84 -13.44
C GLY A 123 -45.24 -12.18 -14.15
N ALA A 124 -46.37 -12.90 -14.30
CA ALA A 124 -46.40 -14.18 -14.99
C ALA A 124 -46.28 -14.06 -16.52
N ASP A 125 -46.74 -12.95 -17.09
CA ASP A 125 -46.75 -12.64 -18.53
C ASP A 125 -45.58 -11.72 -18.95
N ASP A 126 -44.72 -11.27 -18.03
CA ASP A 126 -43.55 -10.48 -18.44
C ASP A 126 -42.62 -11.35 -19.29
N GLY A 127 -42.02 -10.78 -20.34
CA GLY A 127 -41.05 -11.49 -21.17
C GLY A 127 -39.63 -11.26 -20.66
N ILE A 128 -39.19 -10.00 -20.72
CA ILE A 128 -37.82 -9.58 -20.39
C ILE A 128 -37.80 -8.26 -19.59
N ILE A 129 -36.87 -8.12 -18.65
CA ILE A 129 -36.70 -6.89 -17.86
C ILE A 129 -35.22 -6.49 -17.78
N ILE A 130 -34.94 -5.24 -18.15
CA ILE A 130 -33.63 -4.59 -18.02
C ILE A 130 -33.82 -3.11 -17.63
N GLU A 131 -32.98 -2.60 -16.74
CA GLU A 131 -33.11 -1.23 -16.19
C GLU A 131 -32.14 -0.22 -16.82
N THR A 132 -30.88 -0.62 -17.01
CA THR A 132 -29.84 0.25 -17.56
C THR A 132 -29.67 -0.05 -19.04
N THR A 133 -29.84 0.97 -19.87
CA THR A 133 -29.76 0.84 -21.34
C THR A 133 -28.50 1.45 -21.92
N THR A 134 -27.56 1.93 -21.11
CA THR A 134 -26.28 2.46 -21.57
C THR A 134 -25.15 2.07 -20.61
N TYR A 135 -24.07 1.53 -21.16
CA TYR A 135 -22.87 1.10 -20.45
C TYR A 135 -21.63 1.72 -21.09
N GLU A 136 -20.73 2.25 -20.26
CA GLU A 136 -19.43 2.78 -20.70
C GLU A 136 -18.31 1.96 -20.08
N ILE A 137 -17.37 1.51 -20.91
CA ILE A 137 -16.32 0.56 -20.54
C ILE A 137 -14.94 0.99 -21.07
N GLY A 138 -13.87 0.58 -20.39
CA GLY A 138 -12.48 0.85 -20.79
C GLY A 138 -12.07 0.17 -22.10
N SER A 139 -10.94 0.58 -22.67
CA SER A 139 -10.49 0.13 -24.00
C SER A 139 -10.05 -1.33 -24.07
N LYS A 140 -9.75 -1.99 -22.95
CA LYS A 140 -9.27 -3.38 -22.93
C LYS A 140 -10.37 -4.42 -23.10
N ASP A 141 -9.94 -5.64 -23.39
CA ASP A 141 -10.80 -6.80 -23.35
C ASP A 141 -11.30 -7.08 -21.91
N GLN A 142 -12.57 -7.44 -21.77
CA GLN A 142 -13.20 -7.72 -20.48
C GLN A 142 -14.47 -8.55 -20.64
N THR A 143 -14.99 -9.11 -19.55
CA THR A 143 -16.34 -9.69 -19.50
C THR A 143 -17.30 -8.70 -18.83
N LEU A 144 -18.26 -8.16 -19.59
CA LEU A 144 -19.29 -7.24 -19.12
C LEU A 144 -20.53 -8.02 -18.63
N SER A 145 -20.93 -7.80 -17.37
CA SER A 145 -22.10 -8.44 -16.74
C SER A 145 -23.25 -7.44 -16.57
N ILE A 146 -24.39 -7.74 -17.20
CA ILE A 146 -25.57 -6.86 -17.25
C ILE A 146 -26.73 -7.48 -16.46
N PRO A 147 -27.24 -6.81 -15.40
CA PRO A 147 -28.43 -7.26 -14.67
C PRO A 147 -29.63 -7.38 -15.61
N PHE A 148 -30.27 -8.55 -15.61
CA PHE A 148 -31.34 -8.88 -16.53
C PHE A 148 -32.25 -9.93 -15.91
N TYR A 149 -33.53 -9.92 -16.27
CA TYR A 149 -34.47 -10.97 -15.93
C TYR A 149 -35.24 -11.42 -17.17
N ALA A 150 -35.43 -12.72 -17.32
CA ALA A 150 -36.33 -13.30 -18.31
C ALA A 150 -36.92 -14.63 -17.83
N ASN A 151 -38.22 -14.79 -18.02
CA ASN A 151 -38.99 -16.02 -17.76
C ASN A 151 -39.55 -16.63 -19.04
N VAL A 152 -39.12 -16.13 -20.20
CA VAL A 152 -39.42 -16.65 -21.53
C VAL A 152 -38.12 -16.77 -22.30
N ASP A 153 -38.15 -17.55 -23.38
CA ASP A 153 -37.01 -17.62 -24.30
C ASP A 153 -36.81 -16.27 -24.99
N PHE A 154 -35.55 -15.87 -25.13
CA PHE A 154 -35.16 -14.61 -25.74
C PHE A 154 -33.94 -14.81 -26.63
N GLU A 155 -33.84 -13.95 -27.64
CA GLU A 155 -32.70 -13.84 -28.53
C GLU A 155 -31.94 -12.56 -28.22
N VAL A 156 -30.61 -12.63 -28.33
CA VAL A 156 -29.72 -11.48 -28.20
C VAL A 156 -29.09 -11.24 -29.56
N GLU A 157 -29.40 -10.08 -30.15
CA GLU A 157 -28.89 -9.64 -31.44
C GLU A 157 -27.95 -8.46 -31.20
N ILE A 158 -26.69 -8.60 -31.62
CA ILE A 158 -25.70 -7.54 -31.59
C ILE A 158 -25.74 -6.86 -32.96
N GLU A 159 -25.78 -5.53 -32.98
CA GLU A 159 -25.76 -4.73 -34.22
C GLU A 159 -24.61 -5.15 -35.15
N ASP A 160 -24.93 -5.36 -36.44
CA ASP A 160 -23.99 -5.80 -37.46
C ASP A 160 -22.74 -4.91 -37.52
N GLY A 161 -21.56 -5.54 -37.63
CA GLY A 161 -20.27 -4.84 -37.72
C GLY A 161 -19.54 -4.66 -36.37
N ALA A 162 -20.06 -5.25 -35.29
CA ALA A 162 -19.43 -5.24 -33.97
C ALA A 162 -18.78 -6.59 -33.62
N ASP A 163 -17.81 -7.02 -34.42
CA ASP A 163 -17.06 -8.29 -34.24
C ASP A 163 -16.26 -8.36 -32.93
N TRP A 164 -16.11 -7.22 -32.25
CA TRP A 164 -15.36 -7.05 -31.02
C TRP A 164 -16.16 -7.36 -29.75
N ILE A 165 -17.44 -7.71 -29.85
CA ILE A 165 -18.26 -8.09 -28.71
C ILE A 165 -19.03 -9.38 -29.01
N GLU A 166 -19.01 -10.31 -28.05
CA GLU A 166 -19.67 -11.61 -28.16
C GLU A 166 -20.60 -11.80 -26.95
N TYR A 167 -21.87 -12.12 -27.21
CA TYR A 167 -22.78 -12.57 -26.16
C TYR A 167 -22.41 -13.99 -25.71
N VAL A 168 -22.25 -14.20 -24.41
CA VAL A 168 -22.05 -15.52 -23.82
C VAL A 168 -23.42 -16.11 -23.47
N PRO A 169 -23.88 -17.15 -24.19
CA PRO A 169 -25.21 -17.69 -23.96
C PRO A 169 -25.37 -18.29 -22.56
N ARG A 170 -26.55 -18.09 -21.97
CA ARG A 170 -26.90 -18.74 -20.70
C ARG A 170 -26.84 -20.25 -20.81
N LYS A 171 -26.50 -20.89 -19.69
CA LYS A 171 -26.60 -22.35 -19.59
C LYS A 171 -28.07 -22.77 -19.57
N SER A 172 -28.36 -23.93 -20.14
CA SER A 172 -29.70 -24.52 -20.06
C SER A 172 -30.12 -24.71 -18.59
N GLY A 173 -31.26 -24.17 -18.20
CA GLY A 173 -31.75 -24.20 -16.82
C GLY A 173 -31.16 -23.12 -15.90
N ALA A 174 -30.56 -22.08 -16.47
CA ALA A 174 -30.23 -20.83 -15.80
C ALA A 174 -31.43 -20.28 -15.00
N ASP A 175 -31.14 -19.63 -13.87
CA ASP A 175 -32.17 -18.93 -13.12
C ASP A 175 -32.69 -17.73 -13.94
N ASP A 176 -33.98 -17.43 -13.80
CA ASP A 176 -34.66 -16.36 -14.56
C ASP A 176 -33.97 -14.99 -14.38
N ASP A 177 -33.27 -14.77 -13.26
CA ASP A 177 -32.54 -13.55 -12.88
C ASP A 177 -31.01 -13.62 -13.07
N GLU A 178 -30.49 -14.65 -13.74
CA GLU A 178 -29.06 -14.68 -14.12
C GLU A 178 -28.72 -13.44 -14.97
N PRO A 179 -27.56 -12.77 -14.82
CA PRO A 179 -27.20 -11.63 -15.66
C PRO A 179 -26.84 -12.05 -17.10
N LEU A 180 -26.97 -11.13 -18.05
CA LEU A 180 -26.38 -11.30 -19.39
C LEU A 180 -24.86 -11.07 -19.31
N GLN A 181 -24.09 -11.87 -20.04
CA GLN A 181 -22.63 -11.80 -20.07
C GLN A 181 -22.17 -11.51 -21.50
N PHE A 182 -21.28 -10.54 -21.66
CA PHE A 182 -20.67 -10.19 -22.95
C PHE A 182 -19.15 -10.24 -22.83
N LYS A 183 -18.47 -10.97 -23.71
CA LYS A 183 -17.03 -10.85 -23.89
C LYS A 183 -16.78 -9.68 -24.82
N VAL A 184 -16.02 -8.71 -24.36
CA VAL A 184 -15.62 -7.53 -25.12
C VAL A 184 -14.14 -7.68 -25.41
N GLU A 185 -13.73 -7.51 -26.66
CA GLU A 185 -12.33 -7.50 -27.09
C GLU A 185 -11.70 -6.12 -26.88
N ASN A 186 -10.36 -6.07 -26.87
CA ASN A 186 -9.60 -4.83 -26.81
C ASN A 186 -9.90 -3.93 -28.02
N ASN A 187 -10.03 -2.62 -27.78
CA ASN A 187 -10.11 -1.59 -28.80
C ASN A 187 -8.69 -1.08 -29.10
N PRO A 188 -8.07 -1.50 -30.22
CA PRO A 188 -6.72 -1.08 -30.56
C PRO A 188 -6.66 0.39 -31.04
N ASP A 189 -7.80 0.96 -31.43
CA ASP A 189 -7.90 2.28 -32.06
C ASP A 189 -8.05 3.39 -31.03
N LYS A 190 -7.56 4.60 -31.36
CA LYS A 190 -7.71 5.80 -30.50
C LYS A 190 -9.16 6.29 -30.40
N GLU A 191 -9.99 5.98 -31.40
CA GLU A 191 -11.39 6.39 -31.43
C GLU A 191 -12.26 5.47 -30.55
N PRO A 192 -13.21 6.03 -29.79
CA PRO A 192 -14.19 5.22 -29.10
C PRO A 192 -15.07 4.49 -30.11
N ARG A 193 -15.49 3.27 -29.75
CA ARG A 193 -16.47 2.50 -30.53
C ARG A 193 -17.69 2.20 -29.68
N GLU A 194 -18.84 2.12 -30.31
CA GLU A 194 -20.09 1.79 -29.63
C GLU A 194 -20.91 0.79 -30.45
N VAL A 195 -21.78 0.06 -29.76
CA VAL A 195 -22.66 -0.95 -30.35
C VAL A 195 -24.00 -0.95 -29.64
N SER A 196 -25.07 -1.20 -30.41
CA SER A 196 -26.39 -1.49 -29.88
C SER A 196 -26.60 -2.99 -29.78
N VAL A 197 -27.05 -3.49 -28.63
CA VAL A 197 -27.47 -4.89 -28.46
C VAL A 197 -28.96 -4.90 -28.20
N THR A 198 -29.70 -5.65 -29.01
CA THR A 198 -31.15 -5.80 -28.92
C THR A 198 -31.49 -7.17 -28.36
N ILE A 199 -32.28 -7.19 -27.29
CA ILE A 199 -32.79 -8.41 -26.69
C ILE A 199 -34.27 -8.51 -27.02
N THR A 200 -34.70 -9.62 -27.60
CA THR A 200 -36.08 -9.82 -28.06
C THR A 200 -36.65 -11.13 -27.54
N SER A 201 -37.83 -11.09 -26.93
CA SER A 201 -38.61 -12.30 -26.61
C SER A 201 -39.64 -12.61 -27.69
N GLU A 202 -39.97 -13.89 -27.85
CA GLU A 202 -40.97 -14.31 -28.84
C GLU A 202 -42.41 -14.05 -28.35
N GLU A 203 -42.73 -14.48 -27.12
CA GLU A 203 -44.07 -14.36 -26.52
C GLU A 203 -43.98 -14.12 -25.00
N PRO A 204 -44.39 -12.95 -24.47
CA PRO A 204 -44.86 -11.79 -25.22
C PRO A 204 -43.76 -11.22 -26.11
N LYS A 205 -44.12 -10.68 -27.27
CA LYS A 205 -43.16 -10.03 -28.16
C LYS A 205 -42.70 -8.69 -27.57
N GLU A 206 -41.56 -8.71 -26.89
CA GLU A 206 -40.93 -7.54 -26.27
C GLU A 206 -39.51 -7.40 -26.82
N SER A 207 -39.04 -6.16 -26.96
CA SER A 207 -37.70 -5.89 -27.44
C SER A 207 -37.10 -4.70 -26.68
N VAL A 208 -35.87 -4.87 -26.20
CA VAL A 208 -35.12 -3.82 -25.51
C VAL A 208 -33.72 -3.69 -26.10
N THR A 209 -33.32 -2.47 -26.42
CA THR A 209 -31.99 -2.16 -26.92
C THR A 209 -31.15 -1.52 -25.82
N ILE A 210 -29.95 -2.04 -25.61
CA ILE A 210 -28.90 -1.45 -24.79
C ILE A 210 -27.78 -0.91 -25.68
N LYS A 211 -27.10 0.13 -25.22
CA LYS A 211 -25.92 0.71 -25.87
C LYS A 211 -24.67 0.44 -25.03
N ILE A 212 -23.63 -0.11 -25.64
CA ILE A 212 -22.33 -0.36 -24.99
C ILE A 212 -21.30 0.52 -25.71
N LYS A 213 -20.62 1.40 -24.96
CA LYS A 213 -19.58 2.29 -25.47
C LYS A 213 -18.22 1.88 -24.90
N GLN A 214 -17.29 1.52 -25.76
CA GLN A 214 -15.92 1.21 -25.40
C GLN A 214 -14.99 2.37 -25.76
N LYS A 215 -14.20 2.82 -24.80
CA LYS A 215 -13.20 3.88 -25.02
C LYS A 215 -12.14 3.45 -26.04
N GLY A 216 -11.54 4.42 -26.72
CA GLY A 216 -10.35 4.21 -27.54
C GLY A 216 -9.10 4.00 -26.70
N LYS A 217 -8.02 3.52 -27.32
CA LYS A 217 -6.71 3.30 -26.71
C LYS A 217 -6.18 4.60 -26.10
N ASP A 218 -6.09 4.61 -24.78
CA ASP A 218 -5.67 5.75 -23.95
C ASP A 218 -4.14 5.95 -23.95
N SER A 219 -3.53 6.04 -25.14
CA SER A 219 -2.12 6.43 -25.32
C SER A 219 -2.05 7.72 -26.13
N VAL A 220 -1.57 8.79 -25.50
CA VAL A 220 -1.62 10.15 -26.07
C VAL A 220 -0.66 10.29 -27.26
N ALA A 221 0.51 9.65 -27.20
CA ALA A 221 1.50 9.70 -28.26
C ALA A 221 2.24 8.36 -28.42
N ASN A 222 2.80 8.10 -29.61
CA ASN A 222 3.53 6.87 -29.91
C ASN A 222 5.02 7.01 -29.56
N ALA A 223 5.51 6.19 -28.62
CA ALA A 223 6.92 6.19 -28.22
C ALA A 223 7.90 5.96 -29.39
N ASP A 224 7.50 5.15 -30.38
CA ASP A 224 8.34 4.81 -31.55
C ASP A 224 8.65 6.04 -32.42
N ALA A 225 7.86 7.12 -32.31
CA ALA A 225 8.10 8.37 -33.03
C ALA A 225 9.25 9.20 -32.41
N ILE A 226 9.76 8.81 -31.24
CA ILE A 226 11.01 9.33 -30.69
C ILE A 226 12.15 8.40 -31.14
N PRO A 227 13.11 8.89 -31.96
CA PRO A 227 14.26 8.10 -32.37
C PRO A 227 15.10 7.68 -31.16
N ASP A 228 15.77 6.53 -31.28
CA ASP A 228 16.70 6.07 -30.26
C ASP A 228 17.90 7.00 -30.12
N ASP A 229 18.47 7.01 -28.93
CA ASP A 229 19.70 7.73 -28.66
C ASP A 229 20.89 7.05 -29.37
N GLU A 230 21.70 7.84 -30.07
CA GLU A 230 22.84 7.36 -30.82
C GLU A 230 24.09 7.35 -29.93
N GLN A 231 24.71 6.18 -29.75
CA GLN A 231 25.98 6.09 -29.04
C GLN A 231 27.10 6.81 -29.81
N VAL A 232 27.75 7.75 -29.15
CA VAL A 232 28.94 8.46 -29.64
C VAL A 232 30.16 7.61 -29.35
N LYS A 233 30.81 7.12 -30.43
CA LYS A 233 31.97 6.23 -30.30
C LYS A 233 33.17 6.95 -29.69
N ILE A 234 33.66 6.41 -28.58
CA ILE A 234 34.94 6.81 -27.99
C ILE A 234 36.07 6.29 -28.88
N TYR A 235 36.94 7.19 -29.31
CA TYR A 235 38.14 6.81 -30.07
C TYR A 235 39.19 6.16 -29.15
N GLN A 236 39.41 6.74 -27.97
CA GLN A 236 40.35 6.23 -26.99
C GLN A 236 40.07 6.81 -25.60
N ILE A 237 40.28 6.00 -24.55
CA ILE A 237 40.46 6.51 -23.18
C ILE A 237 41.94 6.47 -22.81
N THR A 238 42.43 7.56 -22.21
CA THR A 238 43.77 7.65 -21.61
C THR A 238 43.68 8.12 -20.17
N SER A 239 44.67 7.79 -19.34
CA SER A 239 44.80 8.31 -17.98
C SER A 239 46.25 8.69 -17.70
N PRO A 240 46.51 9.84 -17.06
CA PRO A 240 47.84 10.16 -16.54
C PRO A 240 48.18 9.35 -15.27
N SER A 241 47.18 8.77 -14.59
CA SER A 241 47.35 7.94 -13.40
C SER A 241 47.78 6.51 -13.77
N SER A 242 48.38 5.80 -12.81
CA SER A 242 48.81 4.42 -13.03
C SER A 242 47.59 3.49 -13.08
N ILE A 243 47.47 2.66 -14.11
CA ILE A 243 46.33 1.73 -14.25
C ILE A 243 46.70 0.34 -13.73
N TYR A 244 45.83 -0.25 -12.91
CA TYR A 244 45.96 -1.62 -12.44
C TYR A 244 46.03 -2.57 -13.64
N GLY A 245 47.02 -3.46 -13.70
CA GLY A 245 47.22 -4.34 -14.87
C GLY A 245 47.74 -3.64 -16.14
N GLY A 246 48.01 -2.33 -16.10
CA GLY A 246 48.61 -1.55 -17.19
C GLY A 246 47.59 -0.85 -18.10
N SER A 247 48.03 0.16 -18.86
CA SER A 247 47.14 1.03 -19.65
C SER A 247 46.36 0.30 -20.76
N GLY A 248 46.76 -0.90 -21.16
CA GLY A 248 46.07 -1.71 -22.18
C GLY A 248 44.66 -2.15 -21.79
N ILE A 249 44.30 -2.10 -20.50
CA ILE A 249 42.95 -2.44 -20.02
C ILE A 249 41.97 -1.26 -20.01
N LEU A 250 42.43 -0.04 -20.34
CA LEU A 250 41.52 1.14 -20.43
C LEU A 250 40.40 0.95 -21.46
N LYS A 251 40.60 0.06 -22.44
CA LYS A 251 39.56 -0.33 -23.41
C LYS A 251 38.34 -0.99 -22.76
N ASN A 252 38.52 -1.64 -21.61
CA ASN A 252 37.44 -2.30 -20.87
C ASN A 252 36.36 -1.29 -20.45
N ALA A 253 36.75 -0.03 -20.23
CA ALA A 253 35.78 1.01 -19.88
C ALA A 253 34.84 1.39 -21.04
N TYR A 254 35.02 0.90 -22.26
CA TYR A 254 34.20 1.28 -23.41
C TYR A 254 34.10 0.18 -24.48
N ASP A 255 34.16 -1.09 -24.07
CA ASP A 255 34.10 -2.24 -24.97
C ASP A 255 32.69 -2.84 -25.16
N GLY A 256 31.67 -2.31 -24.47
CA GLY A 256 30.30 -2.84 -24.51
C GLY A 256 30.03 -3.95 -23.51
N ASP A 257 30.98 -4.29 -22.63
CA ASP A 257 30.88 -5.41 -21.69
C ASP A 257 30.94 -4.93 -20.23
N LEU A 258 29.77 -4.87 -19.58
CA LEU A 258 29.60 -4.48 -18.19
C LEU A 258 30.29 -5.42 -17.18
N ASP A 259 30.70 -6.64 -17.58
CA ASP A 259 31.46 -7.55 -16.72
C ASP A 259 32.95 -7.22 -16.68
N THR A 260 33.44 -6.41 -17.62
CA THR A 260 34.82 -5.91 -17.62
C THR A 260 34.92 -4.59 -16.86
N TRP A 261 36.12 -4.26 -16.37
CA TRP A 261 36.35 -3.03 -15.64
C TRP A 261 37.80 -2.54 -15.79
N VAL A 262 38.00 -1.27 -15.44
CA VAL A 262 39.31 -0.64 -15.26
C VAL A 262 39.43 -0.03 -13.88
N GLY A 263 40.61 -0.13 -13.28
CA GLY A 263 40.95 0.50 -12.01
C GLY A 263 42.21 1.33 -12.12
N ALA A 264 42.16 2.56 -11.62
CA ALA A 264 43.33 3.39 -11.42
C ALA A 264 43.92 3.18 -10.01
N THR A 265 45.23 3.19 -9.94
CA THR A 265 46.08 3.13 -8.75
C THR A 265 46.85 4.45 -8.64
N GLY A 266 47.28 4.81 -7.43
CA GLY A 266 47.99 6.06 -7.14
C GLY A 266 47.29 6.87 -6.07
N ASP A 267 47.35 8.20 -6.17
CA ASP A 267 46.67 9.13 -5.28
C ASP A 267 45.51 9.82 -6.00
N LEU A 268 44.48 10.20 -5.23
CA LEU A 268 43.40 11.06 -5.74
C LEU A 268 43.92 12.51 -5.86
N PRO A 269 43.45 13.29 -6.86
CA PRO A 269 42.44 12.90 -7.85
C PRO A 269 42.98 12.02 -8.98
N VAL A 270 42.13 11.14 -9.51
CA VAL A 270 42.41 10.32 -10.70
C VAL A 270 41.73 10.95 -11.92
N GLU A 271 42.42 10.95 -13.06
CA GLU A 271 41.84 11.46 -14.31
C GLU A 271 41.60 10.35 -15.35
N PHE A 272 40.42 10.36 -15.97
CA PHE A 272 40.11 9.59 -17.17
C PHE A 272 39.76 10.55 -18.32
N VAL A 273 40.51 10.48 -19.41
CA VAL A 273 40.37 11.35 -20.59
C VAL A 273 39.76 10.54 -21.73
N CYS A 274 38.50 10.80 -22.05
CA CYS A 274 37.79 10.22 -23.19
C CYS A 274 38.01 11.10 -24.43
N LYS A 275 38.46 10.50 -25.53
CA LYS A 275 38.78 11.21 -26.78
C LYS A 275 37.83 10.80 -27.89
N PHE A 276 37.48 11.74 -28.75
CA PHE A 276 36.54 11.55 -29.86
C PHE A 276 37.16 11.95 -31.19
N ARG A 277 36.69 11.32 -32.27
CA ARG A 277 37.01 11.69 -33.66
C ARG A 277 35.73 11.99 -34.39
N ASP A 278 35.65 13.17 -35.00
CA ASP A 278 34.56 13.57 -35.90
C ASP A 278 33.14 13.43 -35.29
N ALA A 279 33.03 13.44 -33.96
CA ALA A 279 31.75 13.43 -33.26
C ALA A 279 31.08 14.78 -33.47
N ALA A 280 29.83 14.80 -33.96
CA ALA A 280 29.12 16.05 -34.19
C ALA A 280 28.61 16.69 -32.88
N ARG A 281 28.15 15.85 -31.95
CA ARG A 281 27.46 16.27 -30.72
C ARG A 281 27.50 15.17 -29.66
N ILE A 282 27.54 15.57 -28.38
CA ILE A 282 27.24 14.75 -27.20
C ILE A 282 26.18 15.49 -26.39
N ASP A 283 25.19 14.78 -25.87
CA ASP A 283 24.10 15.33 -25.03
C ASP A 283 24.11 14.78 -23.60
N TYR A 284 24.65 13.58 -23.38
CA TYR A 284 24.85 13.03 -22.05
C TYR A 284 25.88 11.89 -22.05
N VAL A 285 26.28 11.47 -20.86
CA VAL A 285 27.13 10.31 -20.61
C VAL A 285 26.54 9.42 -19.50
N ASP A 286 26.52 8.12 -19.74
CA ASP A 286 26.26 7.10 -18.72
C ASP A 286 27.59 6.51 -18.24
N ILE A 287 27.74 6.40 -16.92
CA ILE A 287 28.93 5.86 -16.24
C ILE A 287 28.47 4.74 -15.32
N TYR A 288 29.12 3.59 -15.40
CA TYR A 288 28.92 2.44 -14.53
C TYR A 288 30.10 2.37 -13.55
N PRO A 289 29.94 2.83 -12.29
CA PRO A 289 31.05 2.91 -11.34
C PRO A 289 31.56 1.53 -10.91
N GLY A 290 32.72 1.52 -10.23
CA GLY A 290 33.26 0.32 -9.60
C GLY A 290 32.28 -0.32 -8.60
N GLN A 291 32.19 -1.65 -8.61
CA GLN A 291 31.24 -2.40 -7.78
C GLN A 291 31.80 -2.83 -6.41
N GLY A 292 33.13 -2.79 -6.24
CA GLY A 292 33.84 -3.25 -5.03
C GLY A 292 34.74 -2.19 -4.41
N GLU A 293 35.81 -1.82 -5.11
CA GLU A 293 36.80 -0.80 -4.73
C GLU A 293 36.79 0.37 -5.70
N GLY A 294 37.27 1.54 -5.24
CA GLY A 294 37.41 2.72 -6.08
C GLY A 294 36.09 3.29 -6.60
N ILE A 295 35.03 3.20 -5.80
CA ILE A 295 33.68 3.67 -6.17
C ILE A 295 33.69 5.20 -6.15
N TRP A 296 33.29 5.85 -7.23
CA TRP A 296 33.44 7.30 -7.40
C TRP A 296 32.53 8.07 -6.43
N GLY A 297 33.04 9.13 -5.82
CA GLY A 297 32.26 10.11 -5.05
C GLY A 297 32.15 11.42 -5.83
N GLU A 298 32.91 12.42 -5.40
CA GLU A 298 33.01 13.73 -6.03
C GLU A 298 33.82 13.65 -7.33
N VAL A 299 33.30 14.22 -8.42
CA VAL A 299 33.88 14.18 -9.76
C VAL A 299 33.72 15.53 -10.44
N ASP A 300 34.81 16.11 -10.95
CA ASP A 300 34.73 17.23 -11.88
C ASP A 300 34.82 16.74 -13.32
N VAL A 301 33.95 17.26 -14.19
CA VAL A 301 33.94 16.93 -15.61
C VAL A 301 34.34 18.15 -16.42
N TYR A 302 35.31 17.99 -17.30
CA TYR A 302 35.77 19.03 -18.21
C TYR A 302 35.54 18.63 -19.66
N GLY A 303 35.23 19.59 -20.52
CA GLY A 303 35.04 19.41 -21.95
C GLY A 303 36.07 20.19 -22.75
N THR A 304 36.42 19.68 -23.92
CA THR A 304 37.19 20.41 -24.94
C THR A 304 36.55 20.15 -26.30
N VAL A 305 36.17 21.22 -27.00
CA VAL A 305 35.57 21.16 -28.34
C VAL A 305 36.60 21.48 -29.42
N GLU A 306 36.29 21.20 -30.68
CA GLU A 306 37.16 21.53 -31.81
C GLU A 306 37.50 23.03 -31.86
N GLY A 307 38.78 23.36 -31.70
CA GLY A 307 39.28 24.74 -31.72
C GLY A 307 39.05 25.53 -30.41
N GLY A 308 38.47 24.90 -29.38
CA GLY A 308 38.27 25.49 -28.05
C GLY A 308 39.33 25.08 -27.02
N GLU A 309 39.23 25.68 -25.83
CA GLU A 309 40.04 25.33 -24.66
C GLU A 309 39.32 24.32 -23.74
N LYS A 310 40.02 23.82 -22.71
CA LYS A 310 39.45 22.93 -21.71
C LYS A 310 38.63 23.74 -20.71
N GLU A 311 37.34 23.46 -20.62
CA GLU A 311 36.39 24.16 -19.74
C GLU A 311 35.73 23.19 -18.76
N LEU A 312 35.40 23.66 -17.56
CA LEU A 312 34.64 22.89 -16.57
C LEU A 312 33.17 22.82 -17.03
N ILE A 313 32.67 21.61 -17.25
CA ILE A 313 31.26 21.34 -17.56
C ILE A 313 30.45 21.37 -16.27
N GLY A 314 30.94 20.70 -15.23
CA GLY A 314 30.26 20.61 -13.95
C GLY A 314 31.04 19.82 -12.90
N SER A 315 30.61 19.97 -11.66
CA SER A 315 31.06 19.17 -10.52
C SER A 315 29.87 18.37 -10.00
N TYR A 316 30.07 17.07 -9.78
CA TYR A 316 29.03 16.11 -9.45
C TYR A 316 29.46 15.29 -8.23
N ASP A 317 28.51 14.85 -7.42
CA ASP A 317 28.74 13.89 -6.34
C ASP A 317 27.90 12.64 -6.59
N PHE A 318 28.57 11.51 -6.81
CA PHE A 318 27.91 10.23 -7.08
C PHE A 318 27.50 9.51 -5.79
N GLY A 319 27.81 10.09 -4.62
CA GLY A 319 27.43 9.55 -3.31
C GLY A 319 28.01 8.17 -3.04
N PHE A 320 29.08 7.79 -3.75
CA PHE A 320 29.64 6.44 -3.74
C PHE A 320 28.63 5.36 -4.18
N SER A 321 27.69 5.72 -5.06
CA SER A 321 26.74 4.78 -5.65
C SER A 321 27.43 3.82 -6.61
N LYS A 322 26.93 2.57 -6.60
CA LYS A 322 27.31 1.53 -7.55
C LYS A 322 26.41 1.51 -8.79
N ASP A 323 25.29 2.24 -8.74
CA ASP A 323 24.33 2.29 -9.82
C ASP A 323 24.86 3.14 -10.97
N ARG A 324 24.29 2.93 -12.16
CA ARG A 324 24.54 3.77 -13.34
C ARG A 324 24.30 5.24 -13.00
N GLN A 325 25.30 6.07 -13.28
CA GLN A 325 25.22 7.53 -13.17
C GLN A 325 25.02 8.13 -14.56
N ARG A 326 24.11 9.10 -14.72
CA ARG A 326 23.99 9.89 -15.96
C ARG A 326 24.29 11.34 -15.69
N LEU A 327 25.16 11.92 -16.52
CA LEU A 327 25.42 13.36 -16.51
C LEU A 327 24.90 13.95 -17.81
N ASN A 328 24.01 14.94 -17.70
CA ASN A 328 23.44 15.64 -18.85
C ASN A 328 24.27 16.90 -19.13
N PHE A 329 24.80 17.01 -20.35
CA PHE A 329 25.49 18.21 -20.83
C PHE A 329 25.63 18.18 -22.36
N THR A 330 25.60 19.35 -22.99
CA THR A 330 25.72 19.45 -24.45
C THR A 330 27.12 19.90 -24.85
N LEU A 331 27.78 19.13 -25.71
CA LEU A 331 29.01 19.53 -26.41
C LEU A 331 28.83 19.40 -27.91
N ILE A 332 29.11 20.46 -28.65
CA ILE A 332 29.12 20.45 -30.12
C ILE A 332 30.56 20.26 -30.59
N LYS A 333 30.79 19.29 -31.48
CA LYS A 333 32.11 18.88 -31.97
C LYS A 333 33.13 18.59 -30.85
N PRO A 334 32.81 17.67 -29.91
CA PRO A 334 33.71 17.35 -28.81
C PRO A 334 35.01 16.70 -29.30
N LYS A 335 36.13 17.09 -28.70
CA LYS A 335 37.44 16.43 -28.85
C LYS A 335 37.79 15.57 -27.65
N GLU A 336 37.67 16.12 -26.44
CA GLU A 336 38.01 15.43 -25.20
C GLU A 336 36.96 15.73 -24.12
N VAL A 337 36.65 14.71 -23.31
CA VAL A 337 35.92 14.85 -22.04
C VAL A 337 36.76 14.23 -20.94
N VAL A 338 37.03 14.98 -19.87
CA VAL A 338 37.93 14.58 -18.78
C VAL A 338 37.15 14.45 -17.49
N PHE A 339 37.16 13.27 -16.88
CA PHE A 339 36.62 13.00 -15.55
C PHE A 339 37.74 13.03 -14.54
N VAL A 340 37.63 13.93 -13.56
CA VAL A 340 38.58 14.09 -12.45
C VAL A 340 37.90 13.60 -11.18
N VAL A 341 38.15 12.34 -10.82
CA VAL A 341 37.60 11.70 -9.63
C VAL A 341 38.36 12.21 -8.41
N ARG A 342 37.70 12.99 -7.55
CA ARG A 342 38.28 13.64 -6.37
C ARG A 342 38.20 12.78 -5.13
N THR A 343 37.10 12.06 -4.94
CA THR A 343 36.90 11.15 -3.81
C THR A 343 36.45 9.78 -4.29
N ALA A 344 36.79 8.73 -3.52
CA ALA A 344 36.35 7.38 -3.81
C ALA A 344 36.25 6.50 -2.55
N ALA A 345 35.22 5.65 -2.49
CA ALA A 345 35.00 4.68 -1.42
C ALA A 345 35.76 3.36 -1.67
N ASN A 346 36.03 2.64 -0.58
CA ASN A 346 36.77 1.37 -0.58
C ASN A 346 38.09 1.47 -1.38
N SER A 347 38.82 2.57 -1.21
CA SER A 347 39.91 2.96 -2.10
C SER A 347 41.32 2.66 -1.55
N ALA A 348 41.47 1.54 -0.82
CA ALA A 348 42.75 1.16 -0.24
C ALA A 348 43.78 0.76 -1.32
N GLY A 349 43.37 -0.03 -2.32
CA GLY A 349 44.18 -0.40 -3.48
C GLY A 349 43.82 0.39 -4.73
N ILE A 350 42.58 0.27 -5.19
CA ILE A 350 42.07 0.96 -6.37
C ILE A 350 41.48 2.33 -5.98
N LYS A 351 41.99 3.42 -6.54
CA LYS A 351 41.55 4.79 -6.22
C LYS A 351 40.33 5.24 -7.01
N ALA A 352 40.12 4.73 -8.21
CA ALA A 352 38.92 4.97 -8.99
C ALA A 352 38.73 3.82 -9.97
N ALA A 353 37.54 3.25 -10.03
CA ALA A 353 37.21 2.15 -10.92
C ALA A 353 35.92 2.44 -11.67
N MET A 354 35.81 1.95 -12.89
CA MET A 354 34.57 1.94 -13.66
C MET A 354 34.49 0.66 -14.49
N HIS A 355 33.27 0.19 -14.69
CA HIS A 355 32.96 -0.90 -15.61
C HIS A 355 32.84 -0.36 -17.02
N GLU A 356 32.02 0.68 -17.21
CA GLU A 356 31.78 1.22 -18.54
C GLU A 356 31.46 2.73 -18.51
N ILE A 357 31.80 3.43 -19.58
CA ILE A 357 31.44 4.82 -19.84
C ILE A 357 30.97 4.98 -21.28
N ILE A 358 29.74 5.49 -21.45
CA ILE A 358 29.06 5.53 -22.74
C ILE A 358 28.49 6.93 -22.99
N PHE A 359 28.86 7.54 -24.10
CA PHE A 359 28.36 8.86 -24.50
C PHE A 359 27.25 8.71 -25.53
N TYR A 360 26.27 9.61 -25.47
CA TYR A 360 25.12 9.57 -26.35
C TYR A 360 24.81 10.95 -26.94
N ARG A 361 24.29 10.92 -28.17
CA ARG A 361 23.50 12.00 -28.77
C ARG A 361 22.03 11.62 -28.66
N LYS A 362 21.19 12.55 -28.22
CA LYS A 362 19.74 12.29 -28.12
C LYS A 362 19.12 12.10 -29.51
N GLY A 363 18.24 11.12 -29.67
CA GLY A 363 17.57 10.86 -30.96
C GLY A 363 16.71 12.03 -31.45
N ALA A 364 16.10 12.76 -30.51
CA ALA A 364 15.34 13.99 -30.76
C ALA A 364 16.16 15.27 -30.44
N SER A 365 17.48 15.26 -30.63
CA SER A 365 18.39 16.36 -30.20
C SER A 365 18.07 17.76 -30.76
N ASP A 366 17.27 17.80 -31.83
CA ASP A 366 16.96 19.01 -32.59
C ASP A 366 15.62 19.64 -32.20
N PHE A 367 14.81 18.94 -31.39
CA PHE A 367 13.60 19.49 -30.78
C PHE A 367 13.93 20.08 -29.41
N ASN A 368 13.54 21.33 -29.16
CA ASN A 368 13.68 21.98 -27.87
C ASN A 368 12.30 22.09 -27.21
N GLU A 369 12.11 21.37 -26.11
CA GLU A 369 10.83 21.28 -25.41
C GLU A 369 10.34 22.65 -24.94
N LEU A 370 11.25 23.52 -24.49
CA LEU A 370 10.91 24.83 -23.91
C LEU A 370 10.47 25.88 -24.94
N ASP A 371 10.57 25.59 -26.24
CA ASP A 371 10.01 26.45 -27.29
C ASP A 371 8.48 26.34 -27.35
N TYR A 372 7.90 25.25 -26.83
CA TYR A 372 6.47 24.94 -26.88
C TYR A 372 5.85 24.75 -25.49
N PHE A 373 6.57 24.09 -24.58
CA PHE A 373 6.08 23.73 -23.25
C PHE A 373 6.60 24.68 -22.17
N THR A 374 5.89 24.77 -21.05
CA THR A 374 6.24 25.67 -19.94
C THR A 374 7.46 25.21 -19.14
N ASP A 375 7.71 23.90 -19.12
CA ASP A 375 8.76 23.23 -18.37
C ASP A 375 9.18 21.91 -19.05
N TYR A 376 10.18 21.21 -18.50
CA TYR A 376 10.71 19.98 -19.09
C TYR A 376 9.81 18.75 -18.89
N SER A 377 8.71 18.86 -18.13
CA SER A 377 7.71 17.79 -18.03
C SER A 377 6.83 17.69 -19.28
N CYS A 378 6.83 18.72 -20.14
CA CYS A 378 5.98 18.79 -21.33
C CYS A 378 4.48 18.58 -21.03
N ALA A 379 4.03 18.93 -19.83
CA ALA A 379 2.65 18.71 -19.39
C ALA A 379 1.71 19.89 -19.69
N GLU A 380 2.26 21.05 -20.06
CA GLU A 380 1.51 22.27 -20.31
C GLU A 380 2.19 23.10 -21.41
N LEU A 381 1.38 23.68 -22.29
CA LEU A 381 1.85 24.56 -23.36
C LEU A 381 2.04 25.97 -22.86
N ARG A 382 2.99 26.70 -23.46
CA ARG A 382 3.14 28.13 -23.22
C ARG A 382 1.95 28.89 -23.81
N ASP A 383 1.59 30.01 -23.18
CA ASP A 383 0.49 30.89 -23.61
C ASP A 383 0.62 31.40 -25.05
N ASP A 384 1.84 31.46 -25.60
CA ASP A 384 2.11 31.96 -26.94
C ASP A 384 2.11 30.86 -28.04
N VAL A 385 1.82 29.61 -27.69
CA VAL A 385 1.69 28.50 -28.64
C VAL A 385 0.28 28.47 -29.24
N THR A 386 0.22 28.49 -30.56
CA THR A 386 -1.04 28.40 -31.34
C THR A 386 -1.13 27.05 -32.04
N GLU A 387 -2.32 26.69 -32.51
CA GLU A 387 -2.53 25.48 -33.31
C GLU A 387 -1.61 25.43 -34.55
N GLU A 388 -1.37 26.56 -35.22
CA GLU A 388 -0.45 26.60 -36.37
C GLU A 388 1.00 26.33 -35.97
N LYS A 389 1.43 26.78 -34.78
CA LYS A 389 2.77 26.45 -34.26
C LYS A 389 2.88 24.96 -33.94
N ILE A 390 1.81 24.36 -33.42
CA ILE A 390 1.74 22.93 -33.11
C ILE A 390 1.81 22.11 -34.41
N ASP A 391 1.01 22.47 -35.42
CA ASP A 391 0.99 21.78 -36.71
C ASP A 391 2.34 21.82 -37.45
N ALA A 392 3.17 22.82 -37.17
CA ALA A 392 4.52 22.95 -37.72
C ALA A 392 5.57 22.07 -37.01
N ILE A 393 5.24 21.39 -35.91
CA ILE A 393 6.16 20.48 -35.22
C ILE A 393 6.41 19.26 -36.12
N GLU A 394 7.66 19.05 -36.54
CA GLU A 394 8.03 17.94 -37.42
C GLU A 394 7.89 16.57 -36.75
N ASN A 395 8.27 16.47 -35.47
CA ASN A 395 8.21 15.20 -34.74
C ASN A 395 6.77 14.88 -34.32
N ASP A 396 6.26 13.76 -34.81
CA ASP A 396 4.87 13.33 -34.61
C ASP A 396 4.50 13.17 -33.12
N PHE A 397 5.42 12.68 -32.29
CA PHE A 397 5.17 12.51 -30.85
C PHE A 397 4.88 13.86 -30.18
N PHE A 398 5.76 14.84 -30.37
CA PHE A 398 5.61 16.16 -29.74
C PHE A 398 4.41 16.92 -30.30
N ARG A 399 4.14 16.78 -31.60
CA ARG A 399 2.96 17.37 -32.24
C ARG A 399 1.68 16.81 -31.65
N ASP A 400 1.56 15.49 -31.54
CA ASP A 400 0.36 14.84 -30.98
C ASP A 400 0.19 15.23 -29.50
N LEU A 401 1.25 15.14 -28.69
CA LEU A 401 1.21 15.56 -27.28
C LEU A 401 0.72 17.00 -27.12
N ALA A 402 1.30 17.93 -27.90
CA ALA A 402 0.88 19.33 -27.89
C ALA A 402 -0.60 19.50 -28.31
N LYS A 403 -1.08 18.76 -29.31
CA LYS A 403 -2.50 18.79 -29.71
C LYS A 403 -3.44 18.37 -28.60
N TYR A 404 -3.15 17.28 -27.90
CA TYR A 404 -3.98 16.81 -26.78
C TYR A 404 -4.02 17.79 -25.62
N ILE A 405 -2.89 18.45 -25.33
CA ILE A 405 -2.84 19.49 -24.29
C ILE A 405 -3.64 20.72 -24.75
N TYR A 406 -3.48 21.14 -26.01
CA TYR A 406 -4.18 22.29 -26.57
C TYR A 406 -5.70 22.10 -26.65
N SER A 407 -6.18 20.89 -26.96
CA SER A 407 -7.61 20.57 -27.02
C SER A 407 -8.26 20.44 -25.63
N GLY A 408 -7.47 20.32 -24.56
CA GLY A 408 -7.94 20.07 -23.20
C GLY A 408 -8.33 18.61 -22.93
N GLU A 409 -7.96 17.68 -23.81
CA GLU A 409 -8.22 16.24 -23.67
C GLU A 409 -7.14 15.51 -22.87
N TYR A 410 -6.03 16.17 -22.54
CA TYR A 410 -4.93 15.60 -21.78
C TYR A 410 -5.26 15.50 -20.28
N ASP A 411 -5.46 14.28 -19.76
CA ASP A 411 -5.69 14.04 -18.33
C ASP A 411 -4.43 14.30 -17.50
N THR A 412 -4.33 15.50 -16.95
CA THR A 412 -3.20 15.90 -16.10
C THR A 412 -3.29 15.34 -14.67
N LYS A 413 -4.43 14.80 -14.23
CA LYS A 413 -4.59 14.31 -12.84
C LYS A 413 -3.60 13.19 -12.53
N TYR A 414 -3.47 12.22 -13.45
CA TYR A 414 -2.56 11.08 -13.29
C TYR A 414 -1.34 11.15 -14.19
N ARG A 415 -1.50 11.62 -15.44
CA ARG A 415 -0.39 11.62 -16.40
C ARG A 415 0.72 12.55 -15.97
N ALA A 416 0.40 13.72 -15.42
CA ALA A 416 1.37 14.76 -15.09
C ALA A 416 1.17 15.30 -13.67
N ALA A 417 1.80 14.67 -12.69
CA ALA A 417 1.63 15.01 -11.28
C ALA A 417 2.93 15.46 -10.61
N TYR A 418 2.78 16.12 -9.46
CA TYR A 418 3.90 16.46 -8.58
C TYR A 418 4.10 15.39 -7.52
N TYR A 419 5.31 14.86 -7.43
CA TYR A 419 5.69 13.83 -6.48
C TYR A 419 6.61 14.41 -5.41
N LYS A 420 6.20 14.31 -4.14
CA LYS A 420 6.97 14.87 -3.02
C LYS A 420 8.12 13.94 -2.61
N PRO A 421 9.20 14.49 -2.03
CA PRO A 421 10.28 13.68 -1.48
C PRO A 421 9.81 12.96 -0.22
N TYR A 422 10.28 11.71 -0.07
CA TYR A 422 10.19 10.95 1.18
C TYR A 422 11.60 10.56 1.64
N PRO A 423 11.87 10.36 2.93
CA PRO A 423 13.11 9.69 3.33
C PRO A 423 13.12 8.26 2.78
N HIS A 424 14.32 7.68 2.63
CA HIS A 424 14.41 6.22 2.49
C HIS A 424 13.82 5.55 3.75
N PRO A 425 12.94 4.54 3.65
CA PRO A 425 12.26 3.94 4.79
C PRO A 425 13.22 3.36 5.83
N ASP A 426 14.41 2.94 5.42
CA ASP A 426 15.44 2.42 6.34
C ASP A 426 15.99 3.46 7.31
N ILE A 427 15.84 4.76 7.04
CA ILE A 427 16.21 5.82 7.98
C ILE A 427 15.33 5.74 9.22
N ASP A 428 14.01 5.68 9.03
CA ASP A 428 13.06 5.55 10.13
C ASP A 428 13.13 4.15 10.76
N ALA A 429 13.34 3.11 9.95
CA ALA A 429 13.59 1.75 10.45
C ALA A 429 14.80 1.70 11.40
N LYS A 430 15.91 2.35 11.04
CA LYS A 430 17.09 2.46 11.90
C LYS A 430 16.82 3.29 13.16
N LYS A 431 16.14 4.43 13.02
CA LYS A 431 15.75 5.31 14.13
C LYS A 431 14.87 4.59 15.15
N PHE A 432 13.95 3.76 14.69
CA PHE A 432 12.98 3.06 15.54
C PHE A 432 13.37 1.61 15.85
N ARG A 433 14.44 1.12 15.23
CA ARG A 433 14.91 -0.28 15.30
C ARG A 433 13.81 -1.26 14.87
N THR A 434 13.11 -0.93 13.80
CA THR A 434 12.03 -1.71 13.17
C THR A 434 12.45 -2.10 11.75
N SER A 435 11.54 -2.70 10.97
CA SER A 435 11.76 -2.95 9.55
C SER A 435 11.37 -1.74 8.68
N GLY A 436 12.01 -1.58 7.52
CA GLY A 436 11.60 -0.56 6.54
C GLY A 436 10.17 -0.74 6.06
N TYR A 437 9.39 0.34 6.04
CA TYR A 437 8.07 0.44 5.42
C TYR A 437 8.17 0.49 3.88
N THR A 438 7.22 1.00 3.12
CA THR A 438 7.31 0.95 1.64
C THR A 438 8.38 1.87 1.06
N LEU A 439 8.89 1.48 -0.11
CA LEU A 439 9.66 2.32 -1.03
C LEU A 439 8.77 3.01 -2.09
N LEU A 440 7.46 2.75 -2.05
CA LEU A 440 6.51 3.06 -3.12
C LEU A 440 5.42 4.05 -2.68
N ASP A 441 5.77 5.04 -1.84
CA ASP A 441 4.82 6.03 -1.30
C ASP A 441 4.11 6.88 -2.37
N ASN A 442 4.82 7.19 -3.46
CA ASN A 442 4.33 8.01 -4.56
C ASN A 442 3.63 7.12 -5.60
N VAL A 443 2.41 6.71 -5.28
CA VAL A 443 1.45 6.11 -6.21
C VAL A 443 1.20 7.06 -7.38
N THR A 444 1.31 6.56 -8.61
CA THR A 444 1.10 7.40 -9.81
C THR A 444 -0.32 7.26 -10.39
N GLY A 445 -0.95 6.10 -10.23
CA GLY A 445 -2.14 5.74 -11.00
C GLY A 445 -1.85 5.46 -12.47
N MET A 446 -0.59 5.25 -12.85
CA MET A 446 -0.18 4.90 -14.21
C MET A 446 0.13 3.41 -14.33
N TYR A 447 -0.13 2.85 -15.50
CA TYR A 447 0.18 1.47 -15.85
C TYR A 447 0.99 1.42 -17.14
N MET A 448 2.08 0.66 -17.12
CA MET A 448 2.94 0.45 -18.29
C MET A 448 2.88 -1.01 -18.73
N GLU A 449 2.74 -1.20 -20.04
CA GLU A 449 2.97 -2.51 -20.69
C GLU A 449 4.45 -2.70 -21.00
N ALA A 450 4.87 -3.93 -21.26
CA ALA A 450 6.23 -4.18 -21.73
C ALA A 450 6.46 -3.52 -23.09
N GLY A 451 7.64 -2.93 -23.29
CA GLY A 451 8.01 -2.18 -24.50
C GLY A 451 8.40 -0.73 -24.21
N GLU A 452 8.44 0.09 -25.26
CA GLU A 452 8.93 1.46 -25.17
C GLU A 452 7.91 2.42 -24.56
N HIS A 453 8.37 3.25 -23.61
CA HIS A 453 7.60 4.32 -23.00
C HIS A 453 8.40 5.61 -22.89
N ILE A 454 7.72 6.74 -22.98
CA ILE A 454 8.29 8.07 -22.76
C ILE A 454 7.84 8.59 -21.41
N VAL A 455 8.81 9.07 -20.63
CA VAL A 455 8.59 9.77 -19.36
C VAL A 455 9.35 11.09 -19.40
N PHE A 456 8.65 12.18 -19.13
CA PHE A 456 9.30 13.48 -18.96
C PHE A 456 9.40 13.83 -17.49
N VAL A 457 10.52 14.44 -17.13
CA VAL A 457 10.76 14.91 -15.77
C VAL A 457 11.17 16.37 -15.85
N ASP A 458 10.58 17.21 -15.00
CA ASP A 458 11.08 18.56 -14.85
C ASP A 458 12.38 18.62 -14.01
N GLU A 459 12.51 19.59 -13.11
CA GLU A 459 13.71 19.75 -12.30
C GLU A 459 13.83 18.63 -11.25
N THR A 460 15.03 18.07 -11.11
CA THR A 460 15.35 17.03 -10.12
C THR A 460 16.18 17.56 -8.96
N TYR A 461 16.68 18.80 -9.05
CA TYR A 461 17.51 19.43 -8.01
C TYR A 461 18.75 18.59 -7.65
N ASP A 462 19.33 17.95 -8.66
CA ASP A 462 20.47 17.03 -8.53
C ASP A 462 20.21 15.81 -7.63
N ILE A 463 18.93 15.49 -7.35
CA ILE A 463 18.56 14.31 -6.57
C ILE A 463 18.21 13.16 -7.53
N PRO A 464 18.83 11.97 -7.36
CA PRO A 464 18.48 10.79 -8.16
C PRO A 464 17.03 10.38 -7.95
N ILE A 465 16.34 10.12 -9.05
CA ILE A 465 14.94 9.67 -9.07
C ILE A 465 14.82 8.43 -9.95
N SER A 466 13.83 7.60 -9.68
CA SER A 466 13.51 6.44 -10.50
C SER A 466 12.02 6.16 -10.50
N ILE A 467 11.60 5.25 -11.36
CA ILE A 467 10.30 4.59 -11.23
C ILE A 467 10.50 3.12 -10.87
N CYS A 468 9.51 2.57 -10.18
CA CYS A 468 9.31 1.14 -10.01
C CYS A 468 8.11 0.72 -10.86
N VAL A 469 8.26 -0.33 -11.66
CA VAL A 469 7.15 -0.98 -12.38
C VAL A 469 6.96 -2.37 -11.79
N VAL A 470 5.81 -2.60 -11.15
CA VAL A 470 5.56 -3.84 -10.40
C VAL A 470 4.18 -4.43 -10.70
N ASP A 471 4.12 -5.76 -10.73
CA ASP A 471 2.91 -6.54 -10.85
C ASP A 471 2.89 -7.65 -9.79
N TYR A 472 2.25 -7.34 -8.66
CA TYR A 472 2.09 -8.25 -7.52
C TYR A 472 1.26 -9.52 -7.81
N MET A 473 0.62 -9.60 -8.98
CA MET A 473 0.02 -10.85 -9.48
C MET A 473 1.05 -11.81 -10.08
N ARG A 474 2.31 -11.39 -10.20
CA ARG A 474 3.37 -12.13 -10.93
C ARG A 474 4.71 -12.15 -10.19
N ALA A 475 5.03 -11.12 -9.42
CA ALA A 475 6.27 -11.02 -8.65
C ALA A 475 6.08 -10.20 -7.36
N ASN A 476 6.90 -10.45 -6.33
CA ASN A 476 6.86 -9.66 -5.09
C ASN A 476 7.75 -8.40 -5.13
N GLU A 477 8.43 -8.16 -6.23
CA GLU A 477 9.33 -7.03 -6.44
C GLU A 477 9.14 -6.48 -7.87
N GLY A 478 9.45 -5.19 -8.05
CA GLY A 478 9.33 -4.50 -9.33
C GLY A 478 10.67 -4.18 -9.98
N ASP A 479 10.62 -3.93 -11.29
CA ASP A 479 11.77 -3.44 -12.05
C ASP A 479 11.98 -1.94 -11.79
N ILE A 480 13.23 -1.55 -11.54
CA ILE A 480 13.62 -0.16 -11.29
C ILE A 480 14.23 0.46 -12.54
N TYR A 481 13.74 1.64 -12.92
CA TYR A 481 14.25 2.43 -14.03
C TYR A 481 14.63 3.83 -13.55
N LEU A 482 15.92 4.19 -13.68
CA LEU A 482 16.38 5.54 -13.35
C LEU A 482 15.76 6.57 -14.29
N LEU A 483 15.41 7.72 -13.74
CA LEU A 483 14.89 8.86 -14.47
C LEU A 483 15.84 10.06 -14.36
N PHE A 484 15.84 10.89 -15.38
CA PHE A 484 16.64 12.11 -15.47
C PHE A 484 15.79 13.28 -15.96
N LYS A 485 16.22 14.50 -15.68
CA LYS A 485 15.57 15.73 -16.18
C LYS A 485 15.40 15.69 -17.71
N GLY A 486 14.23 16.09 -18.19
CA GLY A 486 13.81 16.09 -19.58
C GLY A 486 13.22 14.74 -20.05
N LEU A 487 13.34 14.48 -21.35
CA LEU A 487 12.87 13.24 -21.99
C LEU A 487 13.66 12.01 -21.53
N ASN A 488 12.94 10.97 -21.10
CA ASN A 488 13.43 9.62 -20.84
C ASN A 488 12.68 8.63 -21.73
N LYS A 489 13.42 7.93 -22.60
CA LYS A 489 12.90 6.78 -23.34
C LYS A 489 13.28 5.50 -22.60
N LEU A 490 12.28 4.78 -22.12
CA LEU A 490 12.43 3.58 -21.29
C LEU A 490 11.94 2.36 -22.04
N ASN A 491 12.69 1.25 -21.96
CA ASN A 491 12.22 -0.05 -22.42
C ASN A 491 11.79 -0.89 -21.22
N ILE A 492 10.49 -0.97 -20.99
CA ILE A 492 9.87 -1.67 -19.86
C ILE A 492 9.89 -3.17 -20.14
N LYS A 493 10.52 -3.94 -19.24
CA LYS A 493 10.64 -5.40 -19.38
C LYS A 493 9.34 -6.12 -19.03
N ASN A 494 8.78 -5.79 -17.87
CA ASN A 494 7.57 -6.40 -17.35
C ASN A 494 6.49 -5.34 -17.18
N LYS A 495 5.26 -5.69 -17.59
CA LYS A 495 4.10 -4.83 -17.38
C LYS A 495 3.82 -4.64 -15.89
N GLY A 496 3.26 -3.50 -15.48
CA GLY A 496 2.93 -3.27 -14.08
C GLY A 496 2.44 -1.86 -13.77
N LEU A 497 2.01 -1.67 -12.52
CA LEU A 497 1.72 -0.36 -11.95
C LEU A 497 3.02 0.42 -11.72
N VAL A 498 2.97 1.73 -11.94
CA VAL A 498 4.13 2.62 -11.86
C VAL A 498 4.14 3.40 -10.55
N TYR A 499 5.29 3.49 -9.90
CA TYR A 499 5.50 4.29 -8.69
C TYR A 499 6.75 5.16 -8.85
N VAL A 500 6.70 6.43 -8.47
CA VAL A 500 7.88 7.32 -8.49
C VAL A 500 8.68 7.14 -7.21
N ARG A 501 9.94 6.71 -7.31
CA ARG A 501 10.85 6.61 -6.18
C ARG A 501 11.68 7.88 -6.09
N TYR A 502 11.32 8.74 -5.14
CA TYR A 502 12.00 10.00 -4.87
C TYR A 502 12.37 10.07 -3.39
N HIS A 503 13.50 9.45 -3.06
CA HIS A 503 13.95 9.29 -1.68
C HIS A 503 15.11 10.22 -1.35
N THR A 504 14.92 11.11 -0.37
CA THR A 504 15.94 12.08 0.08
C THR A 504 15.56 12.67 1.44
N GLU A 505 16.57 13.07 2.21
CA GLU A 505 16.42 13.92 3.41
C GLU A 505 16.98 15.34 3.19
N ASP A 506 17.35 15.68 1.95
CA ASP A 506 17.84 17.03 1.65
C ASP A 506 16.72 18.05 1.91
N PRO A 507 16.92 19.02 2.82
CA PRO A 507 15.93 20.06 3.09
C PRO A 507 15.63 20.96 1.88
N LYS A 508 16.43 20.92 0.82
CA LYS A 508 16.18 21.63 -0.45
C LYS A 508 15.24 20.88 -1.38
N ALA A 509 14.98 19.59 -1.14
CA ALA A 509 14.14 18.76 -2.00
C ALA A 509 12.72 19.33 -2.08
N LYS A 510 12.26 19.59 -3.30
CA LYS A 510 10.89 20.05 -3.60
C LYS A 510 10.14 18.97 -4.37
N PRO A 511 8.80 19.00 -4.38
CA PRO A 511 8.04 18.13 -5.27
C PRO A 511 8.50 18.28 -6.73
N ILE A 512 8.63 17.15 -7.43
CA ILE A 512 9.08 17.08 -8.82
C ILE A 512 7.90 16.78 -9.73
N ARG A 513 7.81 17.43 -10.89
CA ARG A 513 6.77 17.15 -11.89
C ARG A 513 7.25 16.04 -12.81
N VAL A 514 6.49 14.95 -12.88
CA VAL A 514 6.77 13.83 -13.79
C VAL A 514 5.55 13.59 -14.67
N ASN A 515 5.79 13.41 -15.96
CA ASN A 515 4.76 13.24 -16.97
C ASN A 515 4.90 11.91 -17.73
N PHE A 516 3.80 11.18 -17.87
CA PHE A 516 3.69 9.84 -18.45
C PHE A 516 2.77 9.84 -19.69
N PRO A 517 3.19 10.44 -20.82
CA PRO A 517 2.37 10.59 -22.02
C PRO A 517 2.02 9.27 -22.73
N THR A 518 2.86 8.24 -22.60
CA THR A 518 2.66 6.95 -23.31
C THR A 518 2.07 5.85 -22.42
N ALA A 519 2.11 6.02 -21.10
CA ALA A 519 1.53 5.05 -20.17
C ALA A 519 -0.01 5.15 -20.18
N LEU A 520 -0.68 4.08 -19.77
CA LEU A 520 -2.14 4.06 -19.66
C LEU A 520 -2.55 4.61 -18.29
N VAL A 521 -3.62 5.41 -18.24
CA VAL A 521 -4.17 5.86 -16.95
C VAL A 521 -4.90 4.70 -16.28
N ASN A 522 -4.35 4.22 -15.17
CA ASN A 522 -5.01 3.25 -14.30
C ASN A 522 -5.95 3.92 -13.30
N GLY A 523 -5.54 5.09 -12.81
CA GLY A 523 -6.11 5.73 -11.64
C GLY A 523 -5.69 5.03 -10.34
N TYR A 524 -6.01 5.69 -9.23
CA TYR A 524 -5.92 5.14 -7.87
C TYR A 524 -6.91 5.90 -6.97
N TYR A 525 -7.41 5.25 -5.92
CA TYR A 525 -8.32 5.90 -4.97
C TYR A 525 -7.51 6.46 -3.79
N ASP A 526 -7.75 7.72 -3.44
CA ASP A 526 -7.13 8.36 -2.27
C ASP A 526 -8.19 8.87 -1.32
N ILE A 527 -8.13 8.45 -0.04
CA ILE A 527 -9.15 8.82 0.93
C ILE A 527 -9.04 10.27 1.46
N ILE A 528 -7.92 10.94 1.22
CA ILE A 528 -7.63 12.30 1.68
C ILE A 528 -7.90 13.29 0.55
N GLU A 529 -7.36 13.02 -0.65
CA GLU A 529 -7.46 13.90 -1.81
C GLU A 529 -8.79 13.74 -2.55
N ASP A 530 -9.34 12.51 -2.61
CA ASP A 530 -10.55 12.20 -3.36
C ASP A 530 -11.54 11.30 -2.58
N PRO A 531 -11.93 11.60 -1.33
CA PRO A 531 -12.74 10.72 -0.49
C PRO A 531 -14.06 10.28 -1.14
N ASP A 532 -14.66 11.15 -1.96
CA ASP A 532 -15.96 10.94 -2.61
C ASP A 532 -15.87 10.39 -4.05
N ALA A 533 -14.67 10.03 -4.53
CA ALA A 533 -14.51 9.49 -5.88
C ALA A 533 -15.37 8.25 -6.12
N ASP A 534 -15.91 8.11 -7.33
CA ASP A 534 -16.67 6.92 -7.72
C ASP A 534 -15.73 5.74 -7.98
N VAL A 535 -15.38 5.05 -6.90
CA VAL A 535 -14.49 3.87 -6.91
C VAL A 535 -14.98 2.79 -7.87
N ARG A 536 -16.31 2.62 -8.04
CA ARG A 536 -16.83 1.61 -8.97
C ARG A 536 -16.43 1.94 -10.40
N THR A 537 -16.62 3.19 -10.80
CA THR A 537 -16.23 3.66 -12.14
C THR A 537 -14.73 3.61 -12.34
N MET A 538 -13.93 3.93 -11.32
CA MET A 538 -12.47 3.82 -11.40
C MET A 538 -12.02 2.37 -11.63
N LEU A 539 -12.55 1.42 -10.85
CA LEU A 539 -12.23 0.00 -10.99
C LEU A 539 -12.64 -0.57 -12.36
N SER A 540 -13.80 -0.17 -12.90
CA SER A 540 -14.25 -0.62 -14.22
C SER A 540 -13.44 -0.04 -15.39
N ASN A 541 -12.79 1.12 -15.18
CA ASN A 541 -11.97 1.77 -16.19
C ASN A 541 -10.49 1.36 -16.13
N ALA A 542 -10.06 0.68 -15.05
CA ALA A 542 -8.66 0.32 -14.84
C ALA A 542 -8.14 -0.67 -15.90
N PRO A 543 -7.14 -0.31 -16.73
CA PRO A 543 -6.46 -1.23 -17.67
C PRO A 543 -5.57 -2.29 -17.00
N SER A 544 -5.23 -2.14 -15.73
CA SER A 544 -4.45 -3.14 -14.97
C SER A 544 -5.36 -4.14 -14.25
N GLU A 545 -4.85 -5.35 -14.01
CA GLU A 545 -5.50 -6.33 -13.12
C GLU A 545 -5.40 -5.90 -11.64
N LEU A 546 -4.51 -4.96 -11.32
CA LEU A 546 -4.26 -4.42 -9.98
C LEU A 546 -4.73 -2.96 -9.88
N PHE A 547 -5.13 -2.55 -8.68
CA PHE A 547 -5.52 -1.18 -8.39
C PHE A 547 -4.94 -0.72 -7.05
N ASP A 548 -4.52 0.55 -6.99
CA ASP A 548 -4.01 1.16 -5.77
C ASP A 548 -5.12 1.89 -5.02
N MET A 549 -5.17 1.68 -3.70
CA MET A 549 -5.89 2.55 -2.76
C MET A 549 -4.89 3.12 -1.76
N ARG A 550 -4.92 4.43 -1.53
CA ARG A 550 -3.95 5.17 -0.70
C ARG A 550 -4.65 5.82 0.50
N GLY A 551 -4.12 5.54 1.68
CA GLY A 551 -4.50 6.13 2.97
C GLY A 551 -3.48 7.17 3.44
N GLU A 552 -3.61 7.60 4.69
CA GLU A 552 -2.59 8.41 5.37
C GLU A 552 -1.34 7.59 5.67
N ARG A 553 -1.52 6.33 6.08
CA ARG A 553 -0.46 5.42 6.57
C ARG A 553 -0.34 4.14 5.77
N ALA A 554 -1.36 3.77 4.99
CA ALA A 554 -1.40 2.52 4.24
C ALA A 554 -1.49 2.74 2.72
N ILE A 555 -0.97 1.78 1.96
CA ILE A 555 -1.25 1.58 0.53
C ILE A 555 -1.74 0.16 0.37
N TYR A 556 -2.85 -0.03 -0.34
CA TYR A 556 -3.36 -1.34 -0.75
C TYR A 556 -3.16 -1.50 -2.26
N THR A 557 -2.51 -2.58 -2.66
CA THR A 557 -2.34 -2.95 -4.08
C THR A 557 -2.88 -4.37 -4.28
N PHE A 558 -4.16 -4.47 -4.65
CA PHE A 558 -4.89 -5.73 -4.77
C PHE A 558 -5.58 -5.86 -6.13
N PRO A 559 -6.07 -7.08 -6.49
CA PRO A 559 -6.71 -7.29 -7.77
C PRO A 559 -8.03 -6.50 -7.90
N VAL A 560 -8.25 -5.89 -9.06
CA VAL A 560 -9.48 -5.16 -9.40
C VAL A 560 -10.72 -6.02 -9.15
N VAL A 561 -10.68 -7.30 -9.54
CA VAL A 561 -11.80 -8.23 -9.38
C VAL A 561 -12.17 -8.49 -7.92
N GLU A 562 -11.17 -8.53 -7.03
CA GLU A 562 -11.39 -8.74 -5.59
C GLU A 562 -11.96 -7.47 -4.94
N TYR A 563 -11.47 -6.29 -5.36
CA TYR A 563 -12.09 -5.02 -4.94
C TYR A 563 -13.54 -4.93 -5.40
N GLN A 564 -13.83 -5.18 -6.68
CA GLN A 564 -15.20 -5.15 -7.22
C GLN A 564 -16.13 -6.09 -6.45
N GLN A 565 -15.64 -7.28 -6.09
CA GLN A 565 -16.41 -8.27 -5.34
C GLN A 565 -16.72 -7.83 -3.89
N TYR A 566 -15.72 -7.36 -3.14
CA TYR A 566 -15.87 -7.17 -1.69
C TYR A 566 -16.12 -5.71 -1.26
N CYS A 567 -15.50 -4.75 -1.95
CA CYS A 567 -15.53 -3.32 -1.60
C CYS A 567 -15.64 -2.35 -2.78
N GLY A 568 -16.28 -2.76 -3.89
CA GLY A 568 -16.38 -1.99 -5.14
C GLY A 568 -17.32 -0.76 -5.09
N ASN A 569 -17.45 -0.11 -3.94
CA ASN A 569 -18.11 1.18 -3.79
C ASN A 569 -17.30 2.08 -2.84
N THR A 570 -17.43 3.39 -3.02
CA THR A 570 -16.65 4.42 -2.31
C THR A 570 -16.69 4.26 -0.80
N LYS A 571 -17.86 4.05 -0.20
CA LYS A 571 -17.98 3.91 1.25
C LYS A 571 -17.16 2.74 1.78
N LYS A 572 -17.26 1.56 1.17
CA LYS A 572 -16.52 0.38 1.63
C LYS A 572 -15.02 0.54 1.43
N ALA A 573 -14.59 1.09 0.30
CA ALA A 573 -13.18 1.39 0.05
C ALA A 573 -12.62 2.36 1.10
N PHE A 574 -13.36 3.44 1.41
CA PHE A 574 -13.03 4.36 2.48
C PHE A 574 -12.93 3.65 3.85
N ASP A 575 -13.94 2.86 4.22
CA ASP A 575 -13.98 2.14 5.50
C ASP A 575 -12.77 1.19 5.66
N ILE A 576 -12.33 0.51 4.59
CA ILE A 576 -11.17 -0.41 4.61
C ILE A 576 -9.88 0.37 4.77
N MET A 577 -9.66 1.43 3.99
CA MET A 577 -8.43 2.20 4.05
C MET A 577 -8.29 2.93 5.40
N GLN A 578 -9.39 3.47 5.95
CA GLN A 578 -9.39 4.05 7.29
C GLN A 578 -9.04 3.01 8.36
N GLN A 579 -9.53 1.77 8.22
CA GLN A 579 -9.16 0.68 9.13
C GLN A 579 -7.70 0.29 8.98
N ALA A 580 -7.17 0.20 7.76
CA ALA A 580 -5.76 -0.07 7.49
C ALA A 580 -4.84 0.97 8.17
N ASP A 581 -5.17 2.26 8.01
CA ASP A 581 -4.48 3.35 8.70
C ASP A 581 -4.56 3.22 10.23
N SER A 582 -5.73 2.83 10.73
CA SER A 582 -5.96 2.65 12.16
C SER A 582 -5.15 1.49 12.74
N ILE A 583 -4.92 0.40 11.99
CA ILE A 583 -4.08 -0.72 12.44
C ILE A 583 -2.67 -0.20 12.73
N ILE A 584 -2.08 0.52 11.77
CA ILE A 584 -0.72 1.07 11.88
C ILE A 584 -0.65 2.08 13.03
N PHE A 585 -1.59 3.02 13.08
CA PHE A 585 -1.68 4.01 14.15
C PHE A 585 -1.76 3.37 15.53
N LEU A 586 -2.59 2.34 15.72
CA LEU A 586 -2.74 1.66 17.00
C LEU A 586 -1.46 0.95 17.43
N GLN A 587 -0.71 0.37 16.51
CA GLN A 587 0.59 -0.21 16.84
C GLN A 587 1.62 0.86 17.21
N GLU A 588 1.71 1.96 16.45
CA GLU A 588 2.56 3.10 16.78
C GLU A 588 2.19 3.70 18.16
N GLN A 589 0.90 3.78 18.48
CA GLN A 589 0.39 4.18 19.78
C GLN A 589 0.84 3.24 20.88
N PHE A 590 0.65 1.94 20.70
CA PHE A 590 1.04 0.92 21.67
C PHE A 590 2.54 0.94 21.96
N GLN A 591 3.33 1.24 20.93
CA GLN A 591 4.79 1.36 21.03
C GLN A 591 5.28 2.73 21.53
N GLY A 592 4.37 3.65 21.84
CA GLY A 592 4.66 4.94 22.45
C GLY A 592 5.14 6.02 21.47
N HIS A 593 4.98 5.86 20.16
CA HIS A 593 5.39 6.88 19.20
C HIS A 593 4.66 8.21 19.40
N HIS A 594 3.37 8.19 19.75
CA HIS A 594 2.58 9.40 20.03
C HIS A 594 2.91 10.02 21.38
N LYS A 595 3.00 9.22 22.45
CA LYS A 595 3.37 9.71 23.79
C LYS A 595 4.69 10.48 23.79
N TYR A 596 5.67 9.98 23.06
CA TYR A 596 7.01 10.57 22.97
C TYR A 596 7.22 11.45 21.73
N ASN A 597 6.14 11.80 21.02
CA ASN A 597 6.13 12.66 19.82
C ASN A 597 7.27 12.35 18.83
N THR A 598 7.46 11.07 18.52
CA THR A 598 8.59 10.62 17.70
C THR A 598 8.39 10.85 16.20
N GLY A 599 7.15 11.17 15.81
CA GLY A 599 6.69 11.35 14.42
C GLY A 599 6.18 10.08 13.74
N GLY A 600 6.37 8.90 14.34
CA GLY A 600 6.05 7.62 13.66
C GLY A 600 6.89 7.40 12.41
N HIS A 601 6.56 6.38 11.63
CA HIS A 601 7.15 6.16 10.31
C HIS A 601 6.62 7.20 9.31
N ARG A 602 7.53 7.82 8.53
CA ARG A 602 7.17 8.82 7.50
C ARG A 602 6.68 8.19 6.20
N ASN A 603 7.12 6.98 5.89
CA ASN A 603 6.66 6.17 4.76
C ASN A 603 5.41 5.37 5.15
N ARG A 604 4.60 4.96 4.17
CA ARG A 604 3.40 4.14 4.36
C ARG A 604 3.71 2.64 4.46
N MET A 605 2.84 1.88 5.12
CA MET A 605 2.83 0.42 5.02
C MET A 605 2.18 0.01 3.70
N LEU A 606 2.84 -0.85 2.93
CA LEU A 606 2.26 -1.44 1.72
C LEU A 606 1.69 -2.81 2.03
N TYR A 607 0.41 -2.99 1.73
CA TYR A 607 -0.32 -4.25 1.75
C TYR A 607 -0.50 -4.69 0.29
N ALA A 608 0.26 -5.70 -0.13
CA ALA A 608 0.28 -6.17 -1.52
C ALA A 608 -0.36 -7.54 -1.66
N ALA A 609 -1.00 -7.79 -2.80
CA ALA A 609 -1.31 -9.15 -3.23
C ALA A 609 -0.02 -9.99 -3.29
N CYS A 610 -0.11 -11.29 -3.05
CA CYS A 610 1.01 -12.19 -3.32
C CYS A 610 0.55 -13.52 -3.92
N ILE A 611 1.35 -14.05 -4.84
CA ILE A 611 1.10 -15.34 -5.51
C ILE A 611 1.71 -16.53 -4.76
N GLU A 612 2.39 -16.28 -3.66
CA GLU A 612 3.03 -17.33 -2.89
C GLU A 612 2.02 -18.27 -2.24
N LYS A 613 2.48 -19.48 -1.89
CA LYS A 613 1.69 -20.43 -1.11
C LYS A 613 1.52 -19.98 0.36
N ALA A 614 2.37 -19.08 0.84
CA ALA A 614 2.21 -18.47 2.15
C ALA A 614 0.84 -17.78 2.24
N PHE A 615 0.15 -17.91 3.37
CA PHE A 615 -1.18 -17.31 3.53
C PHE A 615 -1.11 -15.78 3.62
N MET A 616 -0.23 -15.29 4.49
CA MET A 616 0.16 -13.89 4.66
C MET A 616 1.64 -13.87 5.09
N PHE A 617 2.34 -12.76 4.84
CA PHE A 617 3.72 -12.58 5.30
C PHE A 617 4.10 -11.10 5.44
N ALA A 618 5.20 -10.84 6.14
CA ALA A 618 5.91 -9.58 6.17
C ALA A 618 7.32 -9.76 5.60
N SER A 619 7.70 -8.94 4.63
CA SER A 619 9.03 -8.99 3.98
C SER A 619 9.65 -7.60 3.89
N GLY A 620 10.78 -7.47 3.19
CA GLY A 620 11.40 -6.20 2.84
C GLY A 620 10.35 -5.24 2.26
N TYR A 621 10.17 -4.11 2.93
CA TYR A 621 9.35 -2.97 2.50
C TYR A 621 7.81 -3.18 2.34
N HIS A 622 7.24 -4.37 2.51
CA HIS A 622 5.79 -4.59 2.42
C HIS A 622 5.29 -5.79 3.23
N THR A 623 3.96 -5.93 3.35
CA THR A 623 3.26 -7.15 3.78
C THR A 623 2.51 -7.75 2.59
N GLY A 624 2.52 -9.08 2.47
CA GLY A 624 1.92 -9.83 1.36
C GLY A 624 0.69 -10.63 1.80
N TYR A 625 -0.35 -10.66 0.96
CA TYR A 625 -1.60 -11.35 1.24
C TYR A 625 -2.03 -12.22 0.05
N SER A 626 -2.21 -13.51 0.31
CA SER A 626 -2.32 -14.50 -0.76
C SER A 626 -3.58 -14.34 -1.61
N ILE A 627 -3.36 -14.33 -2.92
CA ILE A 627 -4.37 -14.57 -3.95
C ILE A 627 -4.31 -15.99 -4.51
N HIS A 628 -3.45 -16.85 -3.96
CA HIS A 628 -3.27 -18.21 -4.42
C HIS A 628 -4.56 -19.05 -4.21
N PRO A 629 -5.05 -19.79 -5.23
CA PRO A 629 -6.34 -20.50 -5.18
C PRO A 629 -6.49 -21.50 -4.03
N MET A 630 -5.39 -22.05 -3.51
CA MET A 630 -5.40 -23.02 -2.40
C MET A 630 -6.03 -22.47 -1.12
N HIS A 631 -6.01 -21.15 -0.93
CA HIS A 631 -6.59 -20.46 0.22
C HIS A 631 -8.03 -20.00 -0.03
N GLY A 632 -8.58 -20.29 -1.22
CA GLY A 632 -9.98 -20.01 -1.57
C GLY A 632 -10.40 -18.55 -1.37
N GLY A 633 -9.50 -17.59 -1.59
CA GLY A 633 -9.75 -16.15 -1.41
C GLY A 633 -9.91 -15.69 0.05
N ALA A 634 -9.52 -16.52 1.05
CA ALA A 634 -9.70 -16.17 2.46
C ALA A 634 -8.93 -14.90 2.87
N ALA A 635 -7.69 -14.72 2.42
CA ALA A 635 -6.94 -13.51 2.70
C ALA A 635 -7.61 -12.26 2.10
N MET A 636 -8.08 -12.32 0.83
CA MET A 636 -8.78 -11.20 0.19
C MET A 636 -10.10 -10.86 0.89
N ARG A 637 -10.87 -11.85 1.35
CA ARG A 637 -12.05 -11.59 2.19
C ARG A 637 -11.70 -10.85 3.48
N THR A 638 -10.64 -11.28 4.16
CA THR A 638 -10.17 -10.60 5.38
C THR A 638 -9.72 -9.18 5.10
N MET A 639 -9.01 -8.94 4.00
CA MET A 639 -8.46 -7.62 3.67
C MET A 639 -9.49 -6.64 3.11
N LEU A 640 -10.49 -7.13 2.38
CA LEU A 640 -11.38 -6.31 1.55
C LEU A 640 -12.85 -6.31 1.98
N ILE A 641 -13.19 -6.95 3.10
CA ILE A 641 -14.51 -6.82 3.73
C ILE A 641 -14.33 -6.01 5.02
N PRO A 642 -14.92 -4.81 5.15
CA PRO A 642 -14.71 -3.94 6.32
C PRO A 642 -15.02 -4.64 7.65
N GLU A 643 -16.03 -5.50 7.69
CA GLU A 643 -16.40 -6.25 8.88
C GLU A 643 -15.37 -7.35 9.20
N GLU A 644 -14.85 -8.06 8.21
CA GLU A 644 -13.84 -9.10 8.42
C GLU A 644 -12.51 -8.49 8.87
N LEU A 645 -12.09 -7.38 8.22
CA LEU A 645 -10.87 -6.65 8.59
C LEU A 645 -10.96 -6.15 10.04
N ARG A 646 -12.14 -5.75 10.50
CA ARG A 646 -12.34 -5.29 11.88
C ARG A 646 -12.40 -6.43 12.90
N TRP A 647 -13.20 -7.46 12.61
CA TRP A 647 -13.63 -8.45 13.62
C TRP A 647 -12.80 -9.73 13.61
N ASN A 648 -12.27 -10.14 12.46
CA ASN A 648 -11.68 -11.47 12.25
C ASN A 648 -10.23 -11.42 11.70
N ALA A 649 -9.55 -10.28 11.76
CA ALA A 649 -8.28 -10.04 11.06
C ALA A 649 -7.02 -10.14 11.93
N TRP A 650 -6.81 -11.28 12.60
CA TRP A 650 -5.54 -11.51 13.30
C TRP A 650 -4.33 -11.39 12.37
N GLY A 651 -4.39 -12.02 11.19
CA GLY A 651 -3.30 -12.07 10.22
C GLY A 651 -2.77 -10.69 9.82
N PRO A 652 -3.60 -9.76 9.31
CA PRO A 652 -3.13 -8.43 8.94
C PRO A 652 -2.51 -7.65 10.09
N TYR A 653 -3.04 -7.78 11.31
CA TYR A 653 -2.46 -7.12 12.50
C TYR A 653 -1.09 -7.74 12.86
N HIS A 654 -0.97 -9.06 12.73
CA HIS A 654 0.23 -9.83 12.98
C HIS A 654 1.37 -9.47 12.00
N GLU A 655 1.08 -9.36 10.71
CA GLU A 655 2.10 -8.99 9.70
C GLU A 655 2.62 -7.56 9.88
N VAL A 656 1.73 -6.59 10.17
CA VAL A 656 2.15 -5.23 10.53
C VAL A 656 2.97 -5.25 11.83
N GLY A 657 2.62 -6.15 12.76
CA GLY A 657 3.37 -6.40 13.99
C GLY A 657 4.80 -6.82 13.71
N HIS A 658 5.05 -7.71 12.74
CA HIS A 658 6.41 -8.10 12.33
C HIS A 658 7.22 -6.91 11.83
N LYS A 659 6.62 -6.01 11.06
CA LYS A 659 7.29 -4.79 10.59
C LYS A 659 7.71 -3.88 11.74
N ASN A 660 6.99 -3.93 12.85
CA ASN A 660 7.19 -3.08 14.03
C ASN A 660 7.94 -3.78 15.19
N GLN A 661 8.41 -5.00 15.02
CA GLN A 661 9.20 -5.67 16.06
C GLN A 661 10.52 -4.94 16.31
N ILE A 662 10.86 -4.75 17.60
CA ILE A 662 12.12 -4.13 18.01
C ILE A 662 13.08 -5.17 18.61
N PRO A 663 14.40 -5.12 18.34
CA PRO A 663 15.38 -6.06 18.88
C PRO A 663 15.39 -6.16 20.41
N GLY A 664 15.10 -5.06 21.11
CA GLY A 664 15.06 -5.01 22.57
C GLY A 664 13.91 -5.81 23.19
N PHE A 665 12.87 -6.11 22.40
CA PHE A 665 11.72 -6.93 22.79
C PHE A 665 11.54 -8.13 21.85
N ASN A 666 12.61 -8.55 21.15
CA ASN A 666 12.60 -9.71 20.27
C ASN A 666 13.91 -10.50 20.43
N TRP A 667 13.94 -11.42 21.40
CA TRP A 667 15.05 -12.34 21.60
C TRP A 667 14.75 -13.72 20.99
N ALA A 668 15.68 -14.68 21.12
CA ALA A 668 15.54 -16.00 20.52
C ALA A 668 14.24 -16.68 20.97
N GLY A 669 13.42 -17.13 20.02
CA GLY A 669 12.11 -17.73 20.29
C GLY A 669 10.96 -16.72 20.40
N MET A 670 11.18 -15.42 20.15
CA MET A 670 10.15 -14.39 20.20
C MET A 670 9.69 -13.88 18.83
N GLY A 671 10.23 -14.42 17.74
CA GLY A 671 9.93 -13.99 16.37
C GLY A 671 8.44 -14.01 16.06
N GLU A 672 7.73 -15.05 16.50
CA GLU A 672 6.27 -15.20 16.33
C GLU A 672 5.46 -14.82 17.58
N VAL A 673 6.06 -14.08 18.53
CA VAL A 673 5.41 -13.76 19.82
C VAL A 673 5.34 -12.25 20.05
N SER A 674 6.46 -11.56 19.86
CA SER A 674 6.57 -10.14 20.21
C SER A 674 5.81 -9.22 19.27
N ASN A 675 5.51 -9.65 18.04
CA ASN A 675 4.57 -8.99 17.13
C ASN A 675 3.12 -9.15 17.59
N ASN A 676 2.77 -10.31 18.16
CA ASN A 676 1.40 -10.64 18.54
C ASN A 676 0.85 -9.77 19.67
N ILE A 677 1.69 -9.14 20.49
CA ILE A 677 1.21 -8.20 21.52
C ILE A 677 0.62 -6.93 20.89
N CYS A 678 1.21 -6.44 19.79
CA CYS A 678 0.65 -5.34 19.01
C CYS A 678 -0.66 -5.77 18.33
N ALA A 679 -0.70 -6.99 17.78
CA ALA A 679 -1.91 -7.55 17.17
C ALA A 679 -3.07 -7.69 18.18
N MET A 680 -2.77 -8.16 19.40
CA MET A 680 -3.73 -8.21 20.52
C MET A 680 -4.28 -6.83 20.88
N TYR A 681 -3.43 -5.80 20.87
CA TYR A 681 -3.88 -4.43 21.12
C TYR A 681 -4.84 -3.94 20.03
N CYS A 682 -4.55 -4.22 18.75
CA CYS A 682 -5.46 -3.94 17.64
C CYS A 682 -6.81 -4.66 17.82
N VAL A 683 -6.79 -5.98 18.07
CA VAL A 683 -7.99 -6.78 18.36
C VAL A 683 -8.83 -6.13 19.46
N MET A 684 -8.21 -5.76 20.58
CA MET A 684 -8.90 -5.16 21.71
C MET A 684 -9.56 -3.83 21.35
N LYS A 685 -8.89 -3.00 20.54
CA LYS A 685 -9.41 -1.69 20.13
C LYS A 685 -10.54 -1.82 19.11
N PHE A 686 -10.44 -2.73 18.15
CA PHE A 686 -11.44 -2.89 17.10
C PHE A 686 -12.68 -3.66 17.55
N ARG A 687 -12.49 -4.75 18.31
CA ARG A 687 -13.59 -5.59 18.83
C ARG A 687 -14.19 -5.07 20.13
N GLY A 688 -13.49 -4.17 20.80
CA GLY A 688 -13.79 -3.77 22.15
C GLY A 688 -13.31 -4.79 23.18
N TRP A 689 -13.20 -4.31 24.41
CA TRP A 689 -12.64 -5.07 25.53
C TRP A 689 -13.30 -6.44 25.77
N GLN A 690 -14.63 -6.50 25.74
CA GLN A 690 -15.42 -7.68 26.11
C GLN A 690 -15.25 -8.86 25.14
N GLN A 691 -14.66 -8.63 23.97
CA GLN A 691 -14.44 -9.64 22.93
C GLN A 691 -12.97 -9.74 22.53
N SER A 692 -12.08 -9.10 23.30
CA SER A 692 -10.64 -9.01 23.00
C SER A 692 -9.87 -10.28 23.31
N ASP A 693 -10.48 -11.20 24.06
CA ASP A 693 -9.87 -12.42 24.54
C ASP A 693 -10.18 -13.64 23.70
N TYR A 694 -10.94 -13.54 22.60
CA TYR A 694 -11.29 -14.68 21.74
C TYR A 694 -10.07 -15.51 21.33
N ILE A 695 -8.92 -14.86 21.13
CA ILE A 695 -7.64 -15.51 20.84
C ILE A 695 -7.20 -16.43 21.97
N PHE A 696 -7.49 -16.10 23.22
CA PHE A 696 -7.17 -16.96 24.35
C PHE A 696 -8.30 -17.92 24.72
N THR A 697 -9.51 -17.73 24.20
CA THR A 697 -10.74 -18.31 24.79
C THR A 697 -11.61 -19.13 23.83
N GLU A 698 -11.30 -19.14 22.53
CA GLU A 698 -12.02 -19.98 21.56
C GLU A 698 -11.62 -21.46 21.64
N GLY A 699 -12.45 -22.25 22.34
CA GLY A 699 -12.46 -23.72 22.27
C GLY A 699 -11.46 -24.43 23.18
N ASN A 700 -11.58 -25.76 23.24
CA ASN A 700 -10.69 -26.60 24.02
C ASN A 700 -9.30 -26.70 23.35
N GLU A 701 -8.26 -26.28 24.06
CA GLU A 701 -6.87 -26.43 23.65
C GLU A 701 -6.43 -27.89 23.78
N ARG A 702 -5.97 -28.49 22.67
CA ARG A 702 -5.60 -29.91 22.61
C ARG A 702 -4.11 -30.06 22.38
N ILE A 703 -3.38 -30.47 23.42
CA ILE A 703 -1.97 -30.81 23.32
C ILE A 703 -1.86 -32.17 22.65
N LYS A 704 -1.04 -32.24 21.60
CA LYS A 704 -0.80 -33.45 20.83
C LYS A 704 0.64 -33.94 21.00
N ASP A 705 0.85 -35.25 20.94
CA ASP A 705 2.18 -35.83 20.81
C ASP A 705 2.76 -35.62 19.39
N GLU A 706 4.02 -36.05 19.20
CA GLU A 706 4.72 -36.02 17.90
C GLU A 706 4.00 -36.79 16.78
N ASN A 707 3.08 -37.69 17.13
CA ASN A 707 2.27 -38.48 16.20
C ASN A 707 0.88 -37.86 15.94
N GLY A 708 0.58 -36.70 16.55
CA GLY A 708 -0.69 -35.99 16.40
C GLY A 708 -1.82 -36.49 17.30
N ASN A 709 -1.57 -37.39 18.26
CA ASN A 709 -2.57 -37.88 19.20
C ASN A 709 -2.77 -36.89 20.34
N VAL A 710 -4.03 -36.62 20.71
CA VAL A 710 -4.35 -35.72 21.83
C VAL A 710 -3.97 -36.39 23.15
N ILE A 711 -3.00 -35.80 23.87
CA ILE A 711 -2.51 -36.27 25.17
C ILE A 711 -3.08 -35.46 26.34
N ARG A 712 -3.48 -34.21 26.09
CA ARG A 712 -4.07 -33.33 27.11
C ARG A 712 -5.07 -32.37 26.47
N THR A 713 -6.11 -32.01 27.23
CA THR A 713 -7.11 -31.01 26.81
C THR A 713 -7.28 -29.97 27.92
N HIS A 714 -7.20 -28.69 27.58
CA HIS A 714 -7.46 -27.54 28.44
C HIS A 714 -8.70 -26.78 27.95
N ASN A 715 -9.35 -26.00 28.83
CA ASN A 715 -10.55 -25.26 28.45
C ASN A 715 -10.22 -24.04 27.57
N ASP A 716 -9.01 -23.48 27.70
CA ASP A 716 -8.56 -22.28 27.00
C ASP A 716 -7.01 -22.15 27.04
N ARG A 717 -6.47 -21.11 26.39
CA ARG A 717 -5.02 -20.88 26.31
C ARG A 717 -4.40 -20.36 27.60
N TYR A 718 -5.16 -19.72 28.49
CA TYR A 718 -4.66 -19.34 29.81
C TYR A 718 -4.40 -20.58 30.64
N GLU A 719 -5.37 -21.50 30.71
CA GLU A 719 -5.23 -22.76 31.44
C GLU A 719 -4.09 -23.61 30.87
N ALA A 720 -3.99 -23.72 29.54
CA ALA A 720 -2.89 -24.42 28.89
C ALA A 720 -1.54 -23.79 29.26
N ALA A 721 -1.41 -22.46 29.15
CA ALA A 721 -0.17 -21.77 29.50
C ALA A 721 0.20 -21.91 30.99
N TRP A 722 -0.78 -21.85 31.91
CA TRP A 722 -0.52 -22.06 33.34
C TRP A 722 -0.08 -23.49 33.66
N ALA A 723 -0.65 -24.47 32.96
CA ALA A 723 -0.29 -25.87 33.16
C ALA A 723 1.09 -26.20 32.59
N GLU A 724 1.38 -25.73 31.37
CA GLU A 724 2.57 -26.11 30.61
C GLU A 724 3.79 -25.22 30.89
N LEU A 725 3.63 -23.89 30.95
CA LEU A 725 4.75 -22.97 31.18
C LEU A 725 4.93 -22.65 32.65
N ALA A 726 3.83 -22.36 33.38
CA ALA A 726 3.91 -21.97 34.78
C ALA A 726 4.06 -23.16 35.76
N GLY A 727 3.96 -24.40 35.26
CA GLY A 727 4.39 -25.61 35.96
C GLY A 727 3.55 -25.98 37.18
N TYR A 728 2.21 -26.02 37.06
CA TYR A 728 1.36 -26.63 38.08
C TYR A 728 1.52 -28.17 38.09
N GLY A 729 2.68 -28.67 38.53
CA GLY A 729 2.99 -30.09 38.74
C GLY A 729 4.47 -30.49 38.55
N GLU A 730 5.22 -29.81 37.68
CA GLU A 730 6.64 -30.07 37.37
C GLU A 730 7.43 -28.76 37.22
N LYS A 731 8.77 -28.83 37.15
CA LYS A 731 9.66 -27.65 37.11
C LYS A 731 9.25 -26.68 35.97
N PRO A 732 9.32 -25.35 36.18
CA PRO A 732 8.95 -24.37 35.17
C PRO A 732 9.79 -24.51 33.90
N TYR A 733 9.14 -24.33 32.74
CA TYR A 733 9.75 -24.47 31.43
C TYR A 733 10.65 -23.26 31.10
N ILE A 734 11.66 -23.44 30.23
CA ILE A 734 12.46 -22.31 29.72
C ILE A 734 11.57 -21.51 28.77
N TYR A 735 11.10 -20.33 29.19
CA TYR A 735 10.10 -19.52 28.46
C TYR A 735 10.32 -19.47 26.94
N SER A 736 11.54 -19.17 26.51
CA SER A 736 11.90 -18.99 25.10
C SER A 736 11.90 -20.26 24.26
N LEU A 737 12.08 -21.44 24.86
CA LEU A 737 12.07 -22.72 24.15
C LEU A 737 10.66 -23.21 23.82
N TYR A 738 9.62 -22.63 24.42
CA TYR A 738 8.27 -23.14 24.23
C TYR A 738 7.82 -22.85 22.80
N THR A 739 7.29 -23.85 22.10
CA THR A 739 7.07 -23.75 20.65
C THR A 739 5.78 -23.03 20.29
N ASP A 740 4.74 -23.08 21.12
CA ASP A 740 3.48 -22.38 20.83
C ASP A 740 3.63 -20.87 21.13
N PRO A 741 3.46 -19.99 20.12
CA PRO A 741 3.58 -18.55 20.32
C PRO A 741 2.48 -17.96 21.19
N PHE A 742 1.27 -18.52 21.18
CA PHE A 742 0.15 -17.99 21.93
C PHE A 742 0.28 -18.26 23.43
N TYR A 743 0.96 -19.33 23.83
CA TYR A 743 1.16 -19.61 25.26
C TYR A 743 2.22 -18.66 25.82
N LYS A 744 3.24 -18.34 25.03
CA LYS A 744 4.24 -17.30 25.37
C LYS A 744 3.63 -15.90 25.39
N LEU A 745 2.59 -15.65 24.60
CA LEU A 745 1.88 -14.37 24.59
C LEU A 745 1.09 -14.09 25.88
N VAL A 746 0.62 -15.14 26.58
CA VAL A 746 -0.16 -15.01 27.83
C VAL A 746 0.51 -14.10 28.86
N PRO A 747 1.77 -14.35 29.32
CA PRO A 747 2.40 -13.46 30.29
C PRO A 747 2.57 -12.02 29.82
N LEU A 748 2.79 -11.81 28.52
CA LEU A 748 2.90 -10.45 27.97
C LEU A 748 1.54 -9.73 28.04
N TRP A 749 0.46 -10.41 27.65
CA TRP A 749 -0.86 -9.83 27.76
C TRP A 749 -1.29 -9.62 29.23
N GLN A 750 -0.91 -10.52 30.14
CA GLN A 750 -1.13 -10.34 31.58
C GLN A 750 -0.48 -9.08 32.14
N LEU A 751 0.71 -8.70 31.66
CA LEU A 751 1.34 -7.44 32.03
C LEU A 751 0.50 -6.24 31.59
N TYR A 752 -0.16 -6.31 30.42
CA TYR A 752 -1.10 -5.29 29.96
C TYR A 752 -2.33 -5.23 30.87
N LEU A 753 -2.97 -6.38 31.12
CA LEU A 753 -4.15 -6.49 31.99
C LEU A 753 -3.86 -5.90 33.37
N TYR A 754 -2.75 -6.33 33.98
CA TYR A 754 -2.39 -5.90 35.32
C TYR A 754 -2.07 -4.41 35.37
N ASN A 755 -1.12 -3.93 34.56
CA ASN A 755 -0.67 -2.56 34.66
C ASN A 755 -1.74 -1.58 34.18
N THR A 756 -2.31 -1.81 33.00
CA THR A 756 -3.23 -0.85 32.39
C THR A 756 -4.63 -0.94 32.95
N LYS A 757 -5.18 -2.15 33.16
CA LYS A 757 -6.59 -2.30 33.55
C LYS A 757 -6.81 -2.42 35.05
N VAL A 758 -5.92 -3.07 35.79
CA VAL A 758 -6.04 -3.18 37.25
C VAL A 758 -5.41 -1.99 37.95
N MET A 759 -4.20 -1.59 37.55
CA MET A 759 -3.43 -0.54 38.21
C MET A 759 -3.62 0.86 37.59
N GLY A 760 -4.30 0.97 36.45
CA GLY A 760 -4.55 2.26 35.77
C GLY A 760 -3.31 2.89 35.13
N ARG A 761 -2.23 2.13 34.92
CA ARG A 761 -0.99 2.56 34.25
C ARG A 761 -1.18 2.43 32.73
N GLU A 762 -1.92 3.35 32.14
CA GLU A 762 -2.28 3.30 30.70
C GLU A 762 -1.06 3.27 29.78
N ASP A 763 0.04 3.91 30.17
CA ASP A 763 1.25 4.02 29.38
C ASP A 763 2.31 2.92 29.63
N PHE A 764 1.97 1.83 30.33
CA PHE A 764 2.95 0.79 30.65
C PHE A 764 3.70 0.26 29.42
N TYR A 765 2.98 -0.13 28.36
CA TYR A 765 3.62 -0.59 27.12
C TYR A 765 4.28 0.55 26.33
N PRO A 766 3.65 1.72 26.14
CA PRO A 766 4.31 2.89 25.55
C PRO A 766 5.69 3.21 26.17
N ASP A 767 5.80 3.18 27.50
CA ASP A 767 7.04 3.47 28.22
C ASP A 767 8.05 2.34 28.08
N LEU A 768 7.59 1.09 28.16
CA LEU A 768 8.43 -0.09 27.95
C LEU A 768 9.05 -0.09 26.55
N TYR A 769 8.25 0.09 25.50
CA TYR A 769 8.74 0.15 24.12
C TYR A 769 9.69 1.32 23.92
N HIS A 770 9.41 2.48 24.50
CA HIS A 770 10.31 3.63 24.41
C HIS A 770 11.68 3.33 25.02
N ILE A 771 11.74 2.75 26.23
CA ILE A 771 12.99 2.39 26.89
C ILE A 771 13.74 1.31 26.08
N MET A 772 13.04 0.27 25.62
CA MET A 772 13.64 -0.81 24.83
C MET A 772 14.22 -0.35 23.49
N ARG A 773 13.55 0.61 22.86
CA ARG A 773 13.95 1.18 21.57
C ARG A 773 15.12 2.15 21.70
N THR A 774 15.14 2.96 22.76
CA THR A 774 16.12 4.03 22.95
C THR A 774 17.35 3.63 23.77
N SER A 775 17.33 2.48 24.43
CA SER A 775 18.50 1.97 25.16
C SER A 775 19.70 1.80 24.23
N ASN A 776 20.85 2.42 24.57
CA ASN A 776 22.09 2.24 23.81
C ASN A 776 22.72 0.86 24.01
N ASP A 777 22.33 0.16 25.07
CA ASP A 777 22.89 -1.14 25.48
C ASP A 777 21.82 -2.24 25.36
N ILE A 778 21.34 -2.53 24.14
CA ILE A 778 20.60 -3.79 23.93
C ILE A 778 21.62 -4.93 24.04
N PRO A 779 21.49 -5.86 25.00
CA PRO A 779 22.45 -6.95 25.15
C PRO A 779 22.55 -7.75 23.86
N GLU A 780 23.74 -8.15 23.41
CA GLU A 780 23.87 -9.04 22.24
C GLU A 780 23.30 -10.43 22.54
N ASP A 781 23.59 -10.94 23.74
CA ASP A 781 23.08 -12.23 24.22
C ASP A 781 21.57 -12.23 24.41
N HIS A 782 20.89 -13.25 23.87
CA HIS A 782 19.44 -13.33 23.88
C HIS A 782 18.84 -13.58 25.28
N GLY A 783 19.54 -14.30 26.16
CA GLY A 783 19.07 -14.49 27.53
C GLY A 783 19.23 -13.21 28.36
N ALA A 784 20.28 -12.43 28.11
CA ALA A 784 20.44 -11.10 28.66
C ALA A 784 19.35 -10.13 28.17
N ARG A 785 18.93 -10.21 26.90
CA ARG A 785 17.75 -9.46 26.39
C ARG A 785 16.47 -9.83 27.13
N GLN A 786 16.19 -11.14 27.29
CA GLN A 786 15.04 -11.63 28.05
C GLN A 786 15.02 -11.07 29.49
N LEU A 787 16.17 -11.07 30.15
CA LEU A 787 16.29 -10.56 31.52
C LEU A 787 16.26 -9.02 31.60
N ASN A 788 16.75 -8.33 30.57
CA ASN A 788 16.58 -6.89 30.46
C ASN A 788 15.10 -6.50 30.29
N PHE A 789 14.30 -7.31 29.59
CA PHE A 789 12.85 -7.14 29.53
C PHE A 789 12.21 -7.17 30.92
N VAL A 790 12.57 -8.15 31.75
CA VAL A 790 12.10 -8.23 33.14
C VAL A 790 12.47 -6.97 33.93
N LYS A 791 13.73 -6.52 33.80
CA LYS A 791 14.24 -5.32 34.47
C LYS A 791 13.41 -4.08 34.11
N VAL A 792 13.18 -3.84 32.82
CA VAL A 792 12.42 -2.66 32.36
C VAL A 792 10.95 -2.76 32.75
N CYS A 793 10.34 -3.96 32.75
CA CYS A 793 8.99 -4.14 33.28
C CYS A 793 8.90 -3.68 34.74
N CYS A 794 9.90 -4.01 35.58
CA CYS A 794 9.96 -3.53 36.96
C CYS A 794 10.16 -2.01 37.04
N ASP A 795 11.03 -1.46 36.19
CA ASP A 795 11.31 -0.02 36.12
C ASP A 795 10.08 0.80 35.72
N VAL A 796 9.28 0.32 34.77
CA VAL A 796 8.07 1.02 34.31
C VAL A 796 6.93 0.83 35.29
N ALA A 797 6.71 -0.39 35.81
CA ALA A 797 5.68 -0.65 36.81
C ALA A 797 5.97 0.02 38.16
N LYS A 798 7.25 0.34 38.44
CA LYS A 798 7.75 0.74 39.76
C LYS A 798 7.41 -0.30 40.84
N GLU A 799 7.46 -1.57 40.44
CA GLU A 799 7.15 -2.72 41.28
C GLU A 799 8.13 -3.85 41.00
N ASP A 800 8.43 -4.64 42.03
CA ASP A 800 9.24 -5.85 41.91
C ASP A 800 8.37 -7.00 41.38
N LEU A 801 8.38 -7.17 40.05
CA LEU A 801 7.64 -8.21 39.33
C LEU A 801 8.36 -9.57 39.27
N THR A 802 9.43 -9.78 40.04
CA THR A 802 10.25 -11.00 39.95
C THR A 802 9.46 -12.28 40.19
N GLU A 803 8.50 -12.27 41.13
CA GLU A 803 7.66 -13.44 41.39
C GLU A 803 6.81 -13.84 40.16
N PHE A 804 6.28 -12.85 39.44
CA PHE A 804 5.52 -13.08 38.20
C PHE A 804 6.39 -13.73 37.12
N PHE A 805 7.60 -13.20 36.89
CA PHE A 805 8.51 -13.71 35.87
C PHE A 805 9.14 -15.06 36.23
N GLU A 806 9.34 -15.34 37.52
CA GLU A 806 9.79 -16.65 38.01
C GLU A 806 8.77 -17.73 37.70
N LYS A 807 7.48 -17.43 37.86
CA LYS A 807 6.40 -18.37 37.51
C LYS A 807 6.38 -18.69 36.03
N TRP A 808 6.62 -17.71 35.17
CA TRP A 808 6.63 -17.90 33.72
C TRP A 808 7.96 -18.43 33.15
N GLY A 809 8.92 -18.79 33.99
CA GLY A 809 10.16 -19.44 33.55
C GLY A 809 11.22 -18.52 32.98
N PHE A 810 11.13 -17.20 33.19
CA PHE A 810 12.12 -16.23 32.68
C PHE A 810 13.48 -16.33 33.39
N PHE A 811 13.52 -16.93 34.59
CA PHE A 811 14.74 -17.08 35.40
C PHE A 811 15.30 -18.50 35.38
N VAL A 812 14.81 -19.38 34.50
CA VAL A 812 15.38 -20.73 34.36
C VAL A 812 16.75 -20.65 33.70
N ILE A 813 17.78 -21.12 34.41
CA ILE A 813 19.16 -21.16 33.94
C ILE A 813 19.26 -22.10 32.74
N CYS A 814 19.84 -21.64 31.64
CA CYS A 814 19.93 -22.40 30.39
C CYS A 814 21.07 -21.93 29.49
N ASP A 815 21.45 -22.79 28.56
CA ASP A 815 22.38 -22.53 27.45
C ASP A 815 21.90 -23.35 26.24
N GLU A 816 21.02 -22.75 25.45
CA GLU A 816 20.23 -23.45 24.45
C GLU A 816 20.37 -22.77 23.09
N VAL A 817 20.20 -23.54 22.01
CA VAL A 817 20.12 -23.01 20.65
C VAL A 817 18.69 -23.15 20.16
N ILE A 818 18.11 -22.05 19.73
CA ILE A 818 16.73 -21.96 19.25
C ILE A 818 16.77 -21.59 17.78
N ASP A 819 16.13 -22.41 16.94
CA ASP A 819 15.85 -22.03 15.55
C ASP A 819 14.62 -21.11 15.52
N ASP A 820 14.86 -19.83 15.28
CA ASP A 820 13.85 -18.78 15.22
C ASP A 820 14.23 -17.86 14.04
N TYR A 821 13.98 -18.37 12.84
CA TYR A 821 14.51 -17.86 11.57
C TYR A 821 16.04 -17.89 11.53
N GLY A 822 16.60 -19.03 11.96
CA GLY A 822 18.03 -19.25 12.10
C GLY A 822 18.45 -19.50 13.55
N ASP A 823 19.58 -20.18 13.70
CA ASP A 823 20.12 -20.60 14.99
C ASP A 823 20.55 -19.40 15.84
N LYS A 824 19.87 -19.21 16.97
CA LYS A 824 20.19 -18.18 17.97
C LYS A 824 20.46 -18.84 19.32
N ARG A 825 21.60 -18.51 19.93
CA ARG A 825 21.97 -19.02 21.25
C ARG A 825 21.35 -18.16 22.37
N LEU A 826 20.74 -18.80 23.35
CA LEU A 826 20.10 -18.18 24.52
C LEU A 826 20.82 -18.66 25.79
N ILE A 827 21.47 -17.74 26.51
CA ILE A 827 22.20 -18.07 27.75
C ILE A 827 21.62 -17.29 28.93
N VAL A 828 21.17 -18.00 29.97
CA VAL A 828 20.70 -17.42 31.23
C VAL A 828 21.54 -18.00 32.37
N THR A 829 22.36 -17.18 33.02
CA THR A 829 23.21 -17.61 34.15
C THR A 829 22.65 -17.21 35.51
N GLU A 830 23.14 -17.86 36.57
CA GLU A 830 22.82 -17.48 37.96
C GLU A 830 23.17 -16.03 38.27
N GLU A 831 24.29 -15.52 37.78
CA GLU A 831 24.69 -14.13 38.04
C GLU A 831 23.73 -13.14 37.38
N MET A 832 23.29 -13.42 36.15
CA MET A 832 22.34 -12.57 35.43
C MET A 832 20.99 -12.52 36.15
N VAL A 833 20.47 -13.67 36.59
CA VAL A 833 19.22 -13.76 37.36
C VAL A 833 19.34 -13.00 38.67
N LYS A 834 20.45 -13.19 39.39
CA LYS A 834 20.71 -12.50 40.66
C LYS A 834 20.75 -10.98 40.46
N ALA A 835 21.43 -10.49 39.44
CA ALA A 835 21.52 -9.06 39.14
C ALA A 835 20.14 -8.43 38.86
N VAL A 836 19.27 -9.12 38.12
CA VAL A 836 17.90 -8.62 37.88
C VAL A 836 17.06 -8.63 39.16
N LYS A 837 17.14 -9.67 39.99
CA LYS A 837 16.41 -9.72 41.27
C LYS A 837 16.89 -8.65 42.25
N GLU A 838 18.20 -8.41 42.32
CA GLU A 838 18.78 -7.32 43.12
C GLU A 838 18.29 -5.95 42.63
N HIS A 839 18.30 -5.71 41.31
CA HIS A 839 17.76 -4.48 40.73
C HIS A 839 16.27 -4.31 41.04
N ALA A 840 15.46 -5.35 40.87
CA ALA A 840 14.02 -5.29 41.12
C ALA A 840 13.69 -5.01 42.60
N SER A 841 14.52 -5.50 43.54
CA SER A 841 14.30 -5.36 44.98
C SER A 841 14.30 -3.92 45.51
N GLN A 842 14.73 -2.95 44.69
CA GLN A 842 14.62 -1.52 45.00
C GLN A 842 13.16 -1.02 44.97
N TYR A 843 12.28 -1.76 44.29
CA TYR A 843 10.86 -1.43 44.15
C TYR A 843 10.00 -2.20 45.16
N PRO A 844 8.84 -1.65 45.58
CA PRO A 844 7.90 -2.39 46.40
C PRO A 844 7.36 -3.62 45.65
N LYS A 845 7.03 -4.68 46.40
CA LYS A 845 6.28 -5.82 45.84
C LYS A 845 4.89 -5.37 45.38
N PRO A 846 4.31 -6.00 44.34
CA PRO A 846 2.96 -5.72 43.88
C PRO A 846 1.93 -5.80 45.00
N THR A 847 0.99 -4.87 45.00
CA THR A 847 -0.14 -4.86 45.96
C THR A 847 -1.16 -5.96 45.68
N LYS A 848 -1.16 -6.49 44.45
CA LYS A 848 -1.97 -7.63 44.03
C LYS A 848 -1.12 -8.90 44.05
N LYS A 849 -1.68 -10.00 44.53
CA LYS A 849 -1.07 -11.33 44.61
C LYS A 849 -1.51 -12.19 43.44
N ASN A 850 -0.76 -13.25 43.17
CA ASN A 850 -1.09 -14.24 42.12
C ASN A 850 -1.34 -13.60 40.74
N ILE A 851 -0.61 -12.54 40.39
CA ILE A 851 -0.79 -11.79 39.13
C ILE A 851 -0.61 -12.69 37.91
N TRP A 852 0.20 -13.75 38.00
CA TRP A 852 0.36 -14.74 36.93
C TRP A 852 -0.92 -15.52 36.61
N PHE A 853 -2.00 -15.39 37.40
CA PHE A 853 -3.33 -15.93 37.08
C PHE A 853 -4.33 -14.92 36.54
N ILE A 854 -3.93 -13.66 36.35
CA ILE A 854 -4.83 -12.68 35.76
C ILE A 854 -5.23 -13.09 34.34
N SER A 855 -6.51 -12.94 34.03
CA SER A 855 -7.06 -13.16 32.70
C SER A 855 -8.19 -12.16 32.47
N ASN A 856 -8.68 -12.09 31.24
CA ASN A 856 -9.84 -11.27 30.90
C ASN A 856 -11.09 -11.61 31.75
N TYR A 857 -11.21 -12.84 32.25
CA TYR A 857 -12.35 -13.31 33.04
C TYR A 857 -12.32 -12.90 34.50
N ASN A 858 -11.14 -12.93 35.11
CA ASN A 858 -11.01 -12.79 36.57
C ASN A 858 -10.39 -11.44 36.98
N MET A 859 -10.00 -10.60 36.03
CA MET A 859 -9.41 -9.28 36.26
C MET A 859 -10.23 -8.42 37.24
N GLN A 860 -11.56 -8.49 37.19
CA GLN A 860 -12.42 -7.74 38.11
C GLN A 860 -12.14 -8.09 39.58
N LYS A 861 -11.76 -9.34 39.89
CA LYS A 861 -11.36 -9.76 41.25
C LYS A 861 -10.06 -9.09 41.71
N PHE A 862 -9.19 -8.73 40.78
CA PHE A 862 -7.98 -7.95 41.06
C PHE A 862 -8.27 -6.45 41.19
N ILE A 863 -9.30 -5.94 40.51
CA ILE A 863 -9.76 -4.56 40.70
C ILE A 863 -10.39 -4.43 42.10
N ASP A 864 -11.31 -5.33 42.43
CA ASP A 864 -12.10 -5.28 43.67
C ASP A 864 -11.34 -5.77 44.91
N GLY A 865 -10.30 -6.58 44.73
CA GLY A 865 -9.55 -7.24 45.80
C GLY A 865 -8.04 -7.30 45.57
N ASP A 866 -7.32 -8.06 46.40
CA ASP A 866 -5.87 -8.25 46.28
C ASP A 866 -5.49 -9.47 45.41
N GLY A 867 -6.45 -10.18 44.82
CA GLY A 867 -6.21 -11.36 43.97
C GLY A 867 -5.80 -12.63 44.72
N SER A 868 -5.71 -12.63 46.06
CA SER A 868 -5.23 -13.79 46.83
C SER A 868 -6.06 -15.06 46.63
N ASN A 869 -7.33 -14.90 46.31
CA ASN A 869 -8.29 -16.00 46.16
C ASN A 869 -8.41 -16.50 44.72
N VAL A 870 -7.70 -15.88 43.77
CA VAL A 870 -7.70 -16.29 42.36
C VAL A 870 -6.76 -17.47 42.18
N THR A 871 -7.26 -18.52 41.52
CA THR A 871 -6.51 -19.73 41.19
C THR A 871 -6.65 -20.04 39.69
N GLY A 872 -5.71 -20.78 39.11
CA GLY A 872 -5.60 -21.03 37.67
C GLY A 872 -6.71 -21.86 37.01
N TYR A 873 -7.82 -22.15 37.71
CA TYR A 873 -8.94 -22.93 37.16
C TYR A 873 -10.26 -22.17 37.14
N GLU A 874 -10.22 -20.84 37.27
CA GLU A 874 -11.42 -20.00 37.32
C GLU A 874 -11.93 -19.56 35.95
N THR A 875 -11.47 -20.17 34.86
CA THR A 875 -12.01 -19.88 33.53
C THR A 875 -13.37 -20.57 33.36
N PRO A 876 -14.37 -19.93 32.71
CA PRO A 876 -15.67 -20.54 32.51
C PRO A 876 -15.52 -21.85 31.71
N ARG A 877 -15.98 -22.97 32.26
CA ARG A 877 -16.18 -24.17 31.43
C ARG A 877 -17.27 -23.86 30.41
N LEU A 878 -16.92 -23.83 29.13
CA LEU A 878 -17.88 -23.75 28.03
C LEU A 878 -18.63 -25.07 27.85
#